data_AF-A0A2T6N5D3-F1
#
_entry.id   AF-A0A2T6N5D3-F1
#
_cell.length_a   1.000
_cell.length_b   1.000
_cell.length_c   1.000
_cell.angle_alpha   90.00
_cell.angle_beta   90.00
_cell.angle_gamma   90.00
#
_symmetry.space_group_name_H-M   'P 1'
#
loop_
_entity.id
_entity.type
_entity.pdbx_description
1 polymer ?
#
loop_
_entity_poly.entity_id
_entity_poly.type
_entity_poly.pdbx_seq_one_letter_code
_entity_poly.pdbx_strand_id
1 'polypeptide(L)'
;MRSQLNLQQIRHLLDDYFEVEYSFRNTREIGEKLVRMEADEQAFVLDWIKRTASTHIEIAYQFAHQATRALQLMDNAMIEAWLVQAMDIYDLSGLHAALALIRDMDAFVEQGRERAAGSVFDEQVGVLLPFVQGLSGRKLKLAKADTLHTDGEEILLPAVMAHLPRERDNFLLYKAAVAYHWAQVRFGTFRAELVPYLQRHRTPDKALRCFHALETVRLNACIERELPGLYRDMELLEKRLNPGSKPAGWEQWVIALRAPGATAQDSLELSKRLIDGPIPKPCLFHGQLKPELVLAVAQRRIEREKAKLRVALKAVADELRQPNADEEPIDRFEISPLEGLELEQEMRIELLVDGKSMPVTDEVKNLLTSIVQDLGEIPEEYLTPAGPGEYDLKDIEEALLKPEDVWSGTYHEDGAYLYKEWDYRRKHYRKNWCVVREMPVKEEHDEFVAGVIYKYRRLLSSLRKTFEAMRDEDRLLKRQTQGDGVDIDAFVEAWADMHTGLEMTDRLFSRMHREERNIAVMFMVDMSGSTQGWVNEAEREALVLLAEALQALGDRYAIYGFTGMSRKRCEVFPVKQFDQPYDAAVRARISGIRAGDYTRMGAAIRHLTHRLNEVEARTKLLVTLSDGKPDDYNDEYRSQYGIEDTRQALFEARRQGVHAFCITIDEEGQDYLPHMYGAANYTVVSEIEKLPLKVSDIYKKITT
;
A
#
# COMPACT_ATOMS: atom_id res chain seq x y z
N MET A 1 -0.30 -2.28 43.01
CA MET A 1 0.01 -3.71 43.23
C MET A 1 -1.25 -4.51 42.99
N ARG A 2 -1.24 -5.46 42.06
CA ARG A 2 -2.32 -6.48 41.99
C ARG A 2 -2.08 -7.49 43.10
N SER A 3 -3.14 -7.93 43.77
CA SER A 3 -3.06 -9.01 44.77
C SER A 3 -2.85 -10.34 44.05
N GLN A 4 -1.87 -11.13 44.49
CA GLN A 4 -1.67 -12.50 44.03
C GLN A 4 -2.94 -13.34 44.28
N LEU A 5 -3.38 -14.09 43.27
CA LEU A 5 -4.58 -14.92 43.34
C LEU A 5 -4.25 -16.28 43.98
N ASN A 6 -5.21 -16.79 44.76
CA ASN A 6 -5.09 -18.12 45.37
C ASN A 6 -5.46 -19.24 44.37
N LEU A 7 -5.12 -20.48 44.73
CA LEU A 7 -5.35 -21.66 43.86
C LEU A 7 -6.81 -21.82 43.41
N GLN A 8 -7.77 -21.50 44.27
CA GLN A 8 -9.18 -21.65 43.96
C GLN A 8 -9.66 -20.58 42.96
N GLN A 9 -9.21 -19.34 43.13
CA GLN A 9 -9.47 -18.25 42.18
C GLN A 9 -8.85 -18.53 40.82
N ILE A 10 -7.59 -18.99 40.78
CA ILE A 10 -6.91 -19.34 39.53
C ILE A 10 -7.63 -20.49 38.82
N ARG A 11 -8.02 -21.55 39.54
CA ARG A 11 -8.74 -22.67 38.94
C ARG A 11 -10.08 -22.25 38.35
N HIS A 12 -10.88 -21.44 39.05
CA HIS A 12 -12.12 -20.90 38.48
C HIS A 12 -11.89 -20.19 37.15
N LEU A 13 -10.88 -19.30 37.09
CA LEU A 13 -10.54 -18.58 35.85
C LEU A 13 -10.09 -19.53 34.73
N LEU A 14 -9.29 -20.55 35.03
CA LEU A 14 -8.86 -21.55 34.04
C LEU A 14 -10.02 -22.45 33.59
N ASP A 15 -10.92 -22.81 34.49
CA ASP A 15 -12.09 -23.64 34.19
C ASP A 15 -13.06 -22.89 33.26
N ASP A 16 -13.25 -21.57 33.49
CA ASP A 16 -13.96 -20.66 32.60
C ASP A 16 -13.24 -20.51 31.24
N TYR A 17 -11.95 -20.14 31.24
CA TYR A 17 -11.20 -19.83 30.02
C TYR A 17 -10.99 -21.03 29.10
N PHE A 18 -10.98 -22.25 29.65
CA PHE A 18 -10.85 -23.46 28.85
C PHE A 18 -12.18 -24.19 28.62
N GLU A 19 -13.31 -23.61 29.04
CA GLU A 19 -14.65 -24.18 28.89
C GLU A 19 -14.67 -25.65 29.34
N VAL A 20 -14.19 -25.93 30.56
CA VAL A 20 -13.89 -27.31 31.01
C VAL A 20 -15.10 -28.23 31.00
N GLU A 21 -16.31 -27.69 31.16
CA GLU A 21 -17.59 -28.40 31.03
C GLU A 21 -17.79 -29.04 29.63
N TYR A 22 -17.19 -28.45 28.59
CA TYR A 22 -17.26 -28.91 27.20
C TYR A 22 -15.95 -29.52 26.70
N SER A 23 -14.80 -29.06 27.20
CA SER A 23 -13.47 -29.47 26.73
C SER A 23 -12.84 -30.61 27.54
N PHE A 24 -13.36 -30.91 28.73
CA PHE A 24 -12.84 -31.92 29.67
C PHE A 24 -11.36 -31.76 30.05
N ARG A 25 -10.80 -30.56 29.91
CA ARG A 25 -9.37 -30.27 30.19
C ARG A 25 -9.04 -30.26 31.68
N ASN A 26 -7.85 -30.73 32.02
CA ASN A 26 -7.36 -30.74 33.39
C ASN A 26 -6.60 -29.44 33.71
N THR A 27 -7.18 -28.59 34.55
CA THR A 27 -6.63 -27.29 34.96
C THR A 27 -5.78 -27.34 36.22
N ARG A 28 -5.76 -28.49 36.93
CA ARG A 28 -5.14 -28.62 38.25
C ARG A 28 -3.64 -28.35 38.21
N GLU A 29 -2.92 -29.01 37.32
CA GLU A 29 -1.46 -28.88 37.22
C GLU A 29 -1.04 -27.45 36.83
N ILE A 30 -1.80 -26.83 35.93
CA ILE A 30 -1.60 -25.43 35.52
C ILE A 30 -1.82 -24.52 36.73
N GLY A 31 -2.92 -24.66 37.45
CA GLY A 31 -3.19 -23.88 38.67
C GLY A 31 -2.09 -24.03 39.73
N GLU A 32 -1.62 -25.26 39.98
CA GLU A 32 -0.52 -25.54 40.92
C GLU A 32 0.83 -24.93 40.49
N LYS A 33 1.06 -24.70 39.19
CA LYS A 33 2.20 -23.93 38.66
C LYS A 33 2.00 -22.42 38.82
N LEU A 34 0.85 -21.88 38.41
CA LEU A 34 0.58 -20.42 38.40
C LEU A 34 0.53 -19.79 39.81
N VAL A 35 0.11 -20.53 40.84
CA VAL A 35 0.14 -20.05 42.24
C VAL A 35 1.56 -19.74 42.73
N ARG A 36 2.59 -20.36 42.14
CA ARG A 36 4.00 -20.21 42.55
C ARG A 36 4.72 -19.06 41.85
N MET A 37 4.08 -18.40 40.89
CA MET A 37 4.63 -17.25 40.17
C MET A 37 4.47 -15.96 40.97
N GLU A 38 5.33 -14.97 40.70
CA GLU A 38 5.18 -13.62 41.25
C GLU A 38 3.89 -12.95 40.76
N ALA A 39 3.36 -12.00 41.52
CA ALA A 39 2.03 -11.44 41.26
C ALA A 39 1.86 -10.82 39.86
N ASP A 40 2.92 -10.19 39.33
CA ASP A 40 2.89 -9.57 38.00
C ASP A 40 3.05 -10.61 36.87
N GLU A 41 3.90 -11.64 37.05
CA GLU A 41 4.03 -12.77 36.12
C GLU A 41 2.73 -13.58 36.04
N GLN A 42 2.14 -13.89 37.19
CA GLN A 42 0.86 -14.60 37.30
C GLN A 42 -0.26 -13.84 36.57
N ALA A 43 -0.33 -12.51 36.76
CA ALA A 43 -1.32 -11.67 36.10
C ALA A 43 -1.08 -11.55 34.58
N PHE A 44 0.18 -11.51 34.14
CA PHE A 44 0.55 -11.52 32.72
C PHE A 44 0.16 -12.83 32.04
N VAL A 45 0.53 -13.98 32.63
CA VAL A 45 0.21 -15.30 32.08
C VAL A 45 -1.31 -15.54 32.04
N LEU A 46 -2.06 -15.16 33.08
CA LEU A 46 -3.52 -15.32 33.09
C LEU A 46 -4.24 -14.44 32.06
N ASP A 47 -3.78 -13.21 31.82
CA ASP A 47 -4.33 -12.35 30.75
C ASP A 47 -4.02 -12.95 29.36
N TRP A 48 -2.83 -13.51 29.16
CA TRP A 48 -2.47 -14.19 27.91
C TRP A 48 -3.21 -15.50 27.68
N ILE A 49 -3.41 -16.34 28.70
CA ILE A 49 -4.26 -17.54 28.61
C ILE A 49 -5.67 -17.14 28.13
N LYS A 50 -6.26 -16.10 28.73
CA LYS A 50 -7.58 -15.58 28.33
C LYS A 50 -7.63 -15.13 26.86
N ARG A 51 -6.67 -14.29 26.44
CA ARG A 51 -6.58 -13.77 25.06
C ARG A 51 -6.39 -14.88 24.03
N THR A 52 -5.52 -15.85 24.32
CA THR A 52 -5.27 -16.96 23.40
C THR A 52 -6.47 -17.90 23.37
N ALA A 53 -7.17 -18.11 24.49
CA ALA A 53 -8.35 -18.97 24.55
C ALA A 53 -9.50 -18.44 23.69
N SER A 54 -9.71 -17.11 23.64
CA SER A 54 -10.69 -16.50 22.74
C SER A 54 -10.35 -16.64 21.24
N THR A 55 -9.14 -17.10 20.90
CA THR A 55 -8.79 -17.49 19.52
C THR A 55 -8.90 -19.00 19.34
N HIS A 56 -8.27 -19.79 20.21
CA HIS A 56 -8.41 -21.24 20.23
C HIS A 56 -7.94 -21.88 21.56
N ILE A 57 -8.82 -22.63 22.22
CA ILE A 57 -8.61 -23.22 23.55
C ILE A 57 -7.34 -24.10 23.63
N GLU A 58 -7.06 -24.95 22.63
CA GLU A 58 -5.86 -25.81 22.66
C GLU A 58 -4.55 -25.01 22.65
N ILE A 59 -4.48 -23.89 21.94
CA ILE A 59 -3.26 -23.06 21.86
C ILE A 59 -2.99 -22.45 23.24
N ALA A 60 -4.04 -21.93 23.87
CA ALA A 60 -3.98 -21.38 25.24
C ALA A 60 -3.61 -22.45 26.27
N TYR A 61 -4.14 -23.67 26.14
CA TYR A 61 -3.84 -24.78 27.03
C TYR A 61 -2.38 -25.24 26.93
N GLN A 62 -1.83 -25.33 25.70
CA GLN A 62 -0.42 -25.65 25.48
C GLN A 62 0.51 -24.54 25.97
N PHE A 63 0.15 -23.26 25.77
CA PHE A 63 0.87 -22.14 26.37
C PHE A 63 0.89 -22.23 27.90
N ALA A 64 -0.28 -22.46 28.53
CA ALA A 64 -0.41 -22.51 29.99
C ALA A 64 0.47 -23.60 30.63
N HIS A 65 0.68 -24.73 29.96
CA HIS A 65 1.62 -25.78 30.40
C HIS A 65 3.09 -25.37 30.31
N GLN A 66 3.43 -24.49 29.37
CA GLN A 66 4.80 -24.05 29.09
C GLN A 66 5.14 -22.67 29.67
N ALA A 67 4.18 -21.95 30.27
CA ALA A 67 4.33 -20.57 30.72
C ALA A 67 5.55 -20.33 31.62
N THR A 68 5.85 -21.24 32.56
CA THR A 68 7.05 -21.15 33.41
C THR A 68 8.36 -21.23 32.61
N ARG A 69 8.40 -22.05 31.55
CA ARG A 69 9.57 -22.16 30.66
C ARG A 69 9.68 -20.93 29.75
N ALA A 70 8.55 -20.42 29.27
CA ALA A 70 8.51 -19.20 28.46
C ALA A 70 9.13 -18.01 29.21
N LEU A 71 8.72 -17.77 30.46
CA LEU A 71 9.26 -16.71 31.33
C LEU A 71 10.75 -16.89 31.68
N GLN A 72 11.30 -18.11 31.57
CA GLN A 72 12.73 -18.37 31.80
C GLN A 72 13.60 -18.12 30.56
N LEU A 73 13.03 -18.19 29.35
CA LEU A 73 13.78 -18.12 28.09
C LEU A 73 13.55 -16.81 27.32
N MET A 74 12.45 -16.11 27.60
CA MET A 74 11.96 -14.95 26.87
C MET A 74 11.49 -13.86 27.85
N ASP A 75 11.60 -12.59 27.44
CA ASP A 75 10.93 -11.50 28.15
C ASP A 75 9.44 -11.41 27.78
N ASN A 76 8.69 -10.55 28.48
CA ASN A 76 7.26 -10.40 28.27
C ASN A 76 6.89 -9.95 26.84
N ALA A 77 7.72 -9.14 26.18
CA ALA A 77 7.46 -8.66 24.83
C ALA A 77 7.66 -9.78 23.80
N MET A 78 8.67 -10.62 24.02
CA MET A 78 8.95 -11.78 23.18
C MET A 78 7.92 -12.91 23.36
N ILE A 79 7.39 -13.11 24.57
CA ILE A 79 6.25 -14.03 24.82
C ILE A 79 4.98 -13.52 24.13
N GLU A 80 4.71 -12.22 24.20
CA GLU A 80 3.62 -11.58 23.45
C GLU A 80 3.76 -11.80 21.94
N ALA A 81 4.94 -11.55 21.37
CA ALA A 81 5.21 -11.80 19.95
C ALA A 81 5.04 -13.27 19.55
N TRP A 82 5.48 -14.21 20.40
CA TRP A 82 5.32 -15.65 20.18
C TRP A 82 3.85 -16.07 20.11
N LEU A 83 3.04 -15.62 21.08
CA LEU A 83 1.61 -15.96 21.14
C LEU A 83 0.81 -15.29 20.03
N VAL A 84 1.15 -14.04 19.67
CA VAL A 84 0.55 -13.37 18.50
C VAL A 84 0.91 -14.12 17.22
N GLN A 85 2.17 -14.55 17.03
CA GLN A 85 2.55 -15.34 15.86
C GLN A 85 1.84 -16.71 15.84
N ALA A 86 1.63 -17.37 16.98
CA ALA A 86 0.87 -18.62 17.05
C ALA A 86 -0.60 -18.41 16.63
N MET A 87 -1.22 -17.30 17.05
CA MET A 87 -2.59 -16.94 16.66
C MET A 87 -2.68 -16.54 15.18
N ASP A 88 -1.70 -15.82 14.63
CA ASP A 88 -1.62 -15.49 13.20
C ASP A 88 -1.46 -16.77 12.34
N ILE A 89 -0.60 -17.70 12.74
CA ILE A 89 -0.43 -18.99 12.05
C ILE A 89 -1.70 -19.84 12.14
N TYR A 90 -2.44 -19.78 13.25
CA TYR A 90 -3.75 -20.43 13.35
C TYR A 90 -4.77 -19.82 12.37
N ASP A 91 -4.84 -18.49 12.33
CA ASP A 91 -5.75 -17.72 11.48
C ASP A 91 -5.50 -17.96 9.97
N LEU A 92 -4.26 -18.28 9.57
CA LEU A 92 -3.83 -18.53 8.18
C LEU A 92 -3.76 -20.02 7.80
N SER A 93 -3.15 -20.85 8.64
CA SER A 93 -2.72 -22.24 8.33
C SER A 93 -3.34 -23.29 9.26
N GLY A 94 -4.20 -22.88 10.19
CA GLY A 94 -4.93 -23.76 11.08
C GLY A 94 -4.12 -24.33 12.26
N LEU A 95 -4.81 -25.13 13.07
CA LEU A 95 -4.34 -25.55 14.40
C LEU A 95 -3.00 -26.30 14.38
N HIS A 96 -2.76 -27.20 13.42
CA HIS A 96 -1.55 -28.03 13.44
C HIS A 96 -0.27 -27.19 13.35
N ALA A 97 -0.25 -26.19 12.46
CA ALA A 97 0.89 -25.29 12.29
C ALA A 97 1.11 -24.40 13.52
N ALA A 98 0.03 -23.88 14.12
CA ALA A 98 0.11 -23.08 15.34
C ALA A 98 0.65 -23.88 16.54
N LEU A 99 0.22 -25.14 16.69
CA LEU A 99 0.72 -26.04 17.73
C LEU A 99 2.17 -26.48 17.50
N ALA A 100 2.64 -26.54 16.25
CA ALA A 100 4.05 -26.75 15.97
C ALA A 100 4.90 -25.59 16.53
N LEU A 101 4.51 -24.33 16.31
CA LEU A 101 5.20 -23.16 16.88
C LEU A 101 5.17 -23.13 18.41
N ILE A 102 4.04 -23.50 19.02
CA ILE A 102 3.93 -23.55 20.49
C ILE A 102 4.76 -24.70 21.09
N ARG A 103 4.98 -25.80 20.35
CA ARG A 103 5.82 -26.92 20.82
C ARG A 103 7.31 -26.67 20.63
N ASP A 104 7.69 -26.01 19.53
CA ASP A 104 9.08 -25.68 19.21
C ASP A 104 9.45 -24.25 19.68
N MET A 105 9.35 -24.04 20.99
CA MET A 105 9.72 -22.78 21.63
C MET A 105 11.21 -22.44 21.40
N ASP A 106 12.08 -23.45 21.37
CA ASP A 106 13.53 -23.25 21.22
C ASP A 106 13.87 -22.69 19.83
N ALA A 107 13.24 -23.20 18.75
CA ALA A 107 13.39 -22.61 17.42
C ALA A 107 12.84 -21.18 17.36
N PHE A 108 11.74 -20.86 18.05
CA PHE A 108 11.25 -19.48 18.14
C PHE A 108 12.22 -18.58 18.93
N VAL A 109 12.87 -19.09 19.98
CA VAL A 109 13.86 -18.33 20.76
C VAL A 109 15.08 -17.99 19.91
N GLU A 110 15.62 -18.95 19.16
CA GLU A 110 16.73 -18.69 18.24
C GLU A 110 16.30 -17.76 17.09
N GLN A 111 15.15 -17.99 16.45
CA GLN A 111 14.61 -17.06 15.43
C GLN A 111 14.32 -15.65 15.98
N GLY A 112 13.94 -15.53 17.24
CA GLY A 112 13.69 -14.24 17.90
C GLY A 112 14.99 -13.50 18.21
N ARG A 113 16.05 -14.21 18.59
CA ARG A 113 17.41 -13.66 18.73
C ARG A 113 18.00 -13.26 17.38
N GLU A 114 17.78 -14.09 16.36
CA GLU A 114 18.10 -13.80 14.96
C GLU A 114 17.35 -12.55 14.47
N ARG A 115 16.05 -12.41 14.75
CA ARG A 115 15.24 -11.21 14.42
C ARG A 115 15.67 -9.97 15.21
N ALA A 116 16.04 -10.10 16.49
CA ALA A 116 16.53 -8.98 17.29
C ALA A 116 17.88 -8.41 16.82
N ALA A 117 18.67 -9.21 16.10
CA ALA A 117 19.85 -8.75 15.35
C ALA A 117 19.59 -8.59 13.84
N GLY A 118 18.39 -8.93 13.39
CA GLY A 118 18.03 -9.15 11.99
C GLY A 118 17.32 -7.94 11.39
N SER A 119 17.44 -7.79 10.08
CA SER A 119 16.81 -6.72 9.34
C SER A 119 15.52 -7.22 8.69
N VAL A 120 14.39 -6.57 8.97
CA VAL A 120 13.05 -7.00 8.50
C VAL A 120 12.70 -6.29 7.19
N PHE A 121 12.25 -7.03 6.17
CA PHE A 121 11.94 -6.46 4.85
C PHE A 121 10.96 -5.28 4.93
N ASP A 122 9.87 -5.43 5.68
CA ASP A 122 8.79 -4.43 5.75
C ASP A 122 9.24 -3.11 6.39
N GLU A 123 10.31 -3.12 7.20
CA GLU A 123 10.90 -1.91 7.79
C GLU A 123 11.88 -1.22 6.83
N GLN A 124 12.57 -2.02 6.00
CA GLN A 124 13.64 -1.53 5.11
C GLN A 124 13.17 -1.23 3.69
N VAL A 125 12.00 -1.75 3.26
CA VAL A 125 11.47 -1.56 1.90
C VAL A 125 11.33 -0.08 1.53
N GLY A 126 10.99 0.78 2.49
CA GLY A 126 10.92 2.24 2.30
C GLY A 126 12.27 2.91 1.97
N VAL A 127 13.39 2.22 2.18
CA VAL A 127 14.74 2.67 1.77
C VAL A 127 15.24 1.87 0.57
N LEU A 128 15.00 0.57 0.55
CA LEU A 128 15.46 -0.34 -0.53
C LEU A 128 14.74 -0.08 -1.86
N LEU A 129 13.45 0.27 -1.84
CA LEU A 129 12.67 0.52 -3.06
C LEU A 129 13.09 1.84 -3.74
N PRO A 130 13.19 3.00 -3.05
CA PRO A 130 13.79 4.19 -3.65
C PRO A 130 15.24 3.98 -4.09
N PHE A 131 16.02 3.17 -3.35
CA PHE A 131 17.38 2.80 -3.76
C PHE A 131 17.39 2.09 -5.12
N VAL A 132 16.62 1.01 -5.32
CA VAL A 132 16.63 0.28 -6.60
C VAL A 132 15.99 1.09 -7.74
N GLN A 133 14.98 1.90 -7.45
CA GLN A 133 14.34 2.78 -8.44
C GLN A 133 15.21 3.98 -8.84
N GLY A 134 16.20 4.34 -8.01
CA GLY A 134 17.21 5.36 -8.30
C GLY A 134 18.46 4.83 -9.02
N LEU A 135 18.56 3.51 -9.25
CA LEU A 135 19.62 2.93 -10.09
C LEU A 135 19.21 2.96 -11.57
N SER A 136 20.16 3.21 -12.47
CA SER A 136 19.90 3.31 -13.90
C SER A 136 19.24 2.06 -14.47
N GLY A 137 18.18 2.24 -15.27
CA GLY A 137 17.49 1.15 -15.98
C GLY A 137 15.98 1.11 -15.77
N ARG A 138 15.37 -0.05 -16.07
CA ARG A 138 13.98 -0.36 -15.71
C ARG A 138 13.78 -0.23 -14.19
N LYS A 139 12.72 0.47 -13.79
CA LYS A 139 12.29 0.58 -12.38
C LYS A 139 11.80 -0.78 -11.88
N LEU A 140 12.66 -1.47 -11.12
CA LEU A 140 12.33 -2.75 -10.50
C LEU A 140 11.46 -2.55 -9.25
N LYS A 141 10.61 -3.54 -8.96
CA LYS A 141 9.87 -3.63 -7.70
C LYS A 141 10.59 -4.55 -6.70
N LEU A 142 10.15 -4.51 -5.45
CA LEU A 142 10.60 -5.42 -4.39
C LEU A 142 9.41 -6.18 -3.81
N ALA A 143 9.54 -7.50 -3.66
CA ALA A 143 8.52 -8.38 -3.10
C ALA A 143 9.13 -9.34 -2.06
N LYS A 144 8.27 -9.99 -1.26
CA LYS A 144 8.69 -11.01 -0.28
C LYS A 144 8.60 -12.41 -0.87
N ALA A 145 9.62 -13.24 -0.64
CA ALA A 145 9.60 -14.66 -0.92
C ALA A 145 10.52 -15.44 0.04
N ASP A 146 10.35 -16.76 0.12
CA ASP A 146 11.21 -17.64 0.94
C ASP A 146 12.65 -17.73 0.41
N THR A 147 12.86 -17.43 -0.87
CA THR A 147 14.18 -17.53 -1.52
C THR A 147 14.51 -16.25 -2.26
N LEU A 148 15.75 -15.77 -2.07
CA LEU A 148 16.28 -14.61 -2.77
C LEU A 148 16.43 -14.89 -4.27
N HIS A 149 15.74 -14.15 -5.14
CA HIS A 149 15.87 -14.22 -6.61
C HIS A 149 15.26 -12.99 -7.30
N THR A 150 15.27 -12.97 -8.63
CA THR A 150 14.50 -12.02 -9.46
C THR A 150 13.81 -12.75 -10.60
N ASP A 151 12.68 -12.21 -11.07
CA ASP A 151 11.97 -12.60 -12.28
C ASP A 151 12.16 -11.61 -13.45
N GLY A 152 12.93 -10.54 -13.24
CA GLY A 152 13.21 -9.48 -14.22
C GLY A 152 12.29 -8.25 -14.13
N GLU A 153 11.19 -8.31 -13.38
CA GLU A 153 10.35 -7.17 -13.00
C GLU A 153 10.47 -6.85 -11.50
N GLU A 154 10.58 -7.87 -10.67
CA GLU A 154 10.67 -7.78 -9.23
C GLU A 154 11.94 -8.47 -8.70
N ILE A 155 12.50 -7.93 -7.62
CA ILE A 155 13.51 -8.61 -6.80
C ILE A 155 12.79 -9.15 -5.56
N LEU A 156 12.75 -10.47 -5.45
CA LEU A 156 12.08 -11.19 -4.39
C LEU A 156 13.07 -11.45 -3.25
N LEU A 157 12.86 -10.79 -2.11
CA LEU A 157 13.73 -10.81 -0.94
C LEU A 157 13.13 -11.68 0.20
N PRO A 158 13.97 -12.33 1.02
CA PRO A 158 13.54 -12.92 2.29
C PRO A 158 12.83 -11.89 3.18
N ALA A 159 11.83 -12.33 3.95
CA ALA A 159 11.12 -11.44 4.89
C ALA A 159 12.01 -10.92 6.04
N VAL A 160 13.06 -11.67 6.39
CA VAL A 160 14.07 -11.31 7.41
C VAL A 160 15.45 -11.74 6.91
N MET A 161 16.44 -10.84 7.02
CA MET A 161 17.88 -11.15 6.89
C MET A 161 18.51 -11.16 8.28
N ALA A 162 18.99 -12.31 8.74
CA ALA A 162 19.52 -12.48 10.09
C ALA A 162 20.85 -13.28 10.14
N HIS A 163 21.68 -13.13 9.11
CA HIS A 163 22.92 -13.90 8.97
C HIS A 163 24.14 -13.25 9.66
N LEU A 164 23.99 -12.03 10.17
CA LEU A 164 25.06 -11.25 10.79
C LEU A 164 24.64 -10.73 12.19
N PRO A 165 25.57 -10.50 13.14
CA PRO A 165 25.23 -10.17 14.53
C PRO A 165 24.72 -8.74 14.77
N ARG A 166 24.49 -7.95 13.71
CA ARG A 166 24.07 -6.54 13.79
C ARG A 166 23.06 -6.26 12.69
N GLU A 167 21.98 -5.58 13.05
CA GLU A 167 20.91 -5.18 12.13
C GLU A 167 21.47 -4.39 10.93
N ARG A 168 22.36 -3.42 11.17
CA ARG A 168 23.06 -2.65 10.11
C ARG A 168 23.84 -3.53 9.12
N ASP A 169 24.46 -4.60 9.61
CA ASP A 169 25.22 -5.52 8.75
C ASP A 169 24.23 -6.36 7.89
N ASN A 170 23.08 -6.76 8.45
CA ASN A 170 22.00 -7.44 7.72
C ASN A 170 21.27 -6.52 6.73
N PHE A 171 21.10 -5.24 7.03
CA PHE A 171 20.59 -4.24 6.07
C PHE A 171 21.55 -4.04 4.90
N LEU A 172 22.87 -4.08 5.16
CA LEU A 172 23.87 -4.07 4.10
C LEU A 172 23.77 -5.32 3.21
N LEU A 173 23.41 -6.47 3.77
CA LEU A 173 23.15 -7.71 3.03
C LEU A 173 21.93 -7.59 2.10
N TYR A 174 20.84 -6.92 2.52
CA TYR A 174 19.74 -6.57 1.60
C TYR A 174 20.21 -5.66 0.45
N LYS A 175 20.96 -4.59 0.74
CA LYS A 175 21.45 -3.68 -0.31
C LYS A 175 22.37 -4.39 -1.31
N ALA A 176 23.23 -5.29 -0.83
CA ALA A 176 24.06 -6.14 -1.68
C ALA A 176 23.21 -7.06 -2.57
N ALA A 177 22.16 -7.67 -2.03
CA ALA A 177 21.25 -8.52 -2.78
C ALA A 177 20.46 -7.75 -3.85
N VAL A 178 19.90 -6.60 -3.49
CA VAL A 178 19.17 -5.70 -4.40
C VAL A 178 20.09 -5.23 -5.53
N ALA A 179 21.31 -4.76 -5.23
CA ALA A 179 22.25 -4.34 -6.27
C ALA A 179 22.71 -5.49 -7.17
N TYR A 180 22.92 -6.69 -6.62
CA TYR A 180 23.29 -7.86 -7.40
C TYR A 180 22.18 -8.28 -8.38
N HIS A 181 20.92 -8.34 -7.93
CA HIS A 181 19.80 -8.69 -8.82
C HIS A 181 19.41 -7.56 -9.79
N TRP A 182 19.54 -6.29 -9.40
CA TRP A 182 19.48 -5.18 -10.35
C TRP A 182 20.51 -5.34 -11.46
N ALA A 183 21.76 -5.67 -11.11
CA ALA A 183 22.83 -5.87 -12.09
C ALA A 183 22.53 -7.04 -13.04
N GLN A 184 21.93 -8.13 -12.57
CA GLN A 184 21.50 -9.25 -13.44
C GLN A 184 20.57 -8.78 -14.57
N VAL A 185 19.60 -7.92 -14.25
CA VAL A 185 18.66 -7.35 -15.23
C VAL A 185 19.36 -6.28 -16.08
N ARG A 186 19.99 -5.29 -15.46
CA ARG A 186 20.60 -4.12 -16.11
C ARG A 186 21.71 -4.47 -17.11
N PHE A 187 22.52 -5.48 -16.82
CA PHE A 187 23.66 -5.89 -17.64
C PHE A 187 23.36 -7.13 -18.51
N GLY A 188 22.09 -7.46 -18.72
CA GLY A 188 21.65 -8.41 -19.75
C GLY A 188 22.03 -9.87 -19.49
N THR A 189 22.08 -10.31 -18.23
CA THR A 189 22.37 -11.72 -17.87
C THR A 189 21.47 -12.70 -18.61
N PHE A 190 20.21 -12.35 -18.78
CA PHE A 190 19.17 -13.20 -19.36
C PHE A 190 19.08 -13.11 -20.90
N ARG A 191 19.91 -12.30 -21.55
CA ARG A 191 20.02 -12.24 -23.02
C ARG A 191 20.92 -13.32 -23.62
N ALA A 192 21.76 -13.96 -22.81
CA ALA A 192 22.53 -15.13 -23.23
C ALA A 192 21.60 -16.34 -23.45
N GLU A 193 21.95 -17.24 -24.38
CA GLU A 193 21.18 -18.46 -24.69
C GLU A 193 21.25 -19.55 -23.59
N LEU A 194 21.10 -19.16 -22.33
CA LEU A 194 21.27 -20.02 -21.17
C LEU A 194 20.19 -21.11 -21.10
N VAL A 195 18.90 -20.78 -21.27
CA VAL A 195 17.82 -21.80 -21.17
C VAL A 195 17.96 -22.89 -22.25
N PRO A 196 18.17 -22.57 -23.55
CA PRO A 196 18.46 -23.60 -24.57
C PRO A 196 19.73 -24.42 -24.28
N TYR A 197 20.77 -23.81 -23.72
CA TYR A 197 21.98 -24.53 -23.32
C TYR A 197 21.70 -25.52 -22.19
N LEU A 198 21.00 -25.11 -21.13
CA LEU A 198 20.66 -25.95 -19.98
C LEU A 198 19.79 -27.14 -20.38
N GLN A 199 18.75 -26.92 -21.19
CA GLN A 199 17.84 -27.98 -21.67
C GLN A 199 18.56 -29.04 -22.52
N ARG A 200 19.64 -28.66 -23.23
CA ARG A 200 20.47 -29.57 -24.04
C ARG A 200 21.60 -30.21 -23.21
N HIS A 201 21.82 -29.79 -21.96
CA HIS A 201 22.94 -30.24 -21.15
C HIS A 201 22.60 -31.50 -20.34
N ARG A 202 23.56 -32.43 -20.21
CA ARG A 202 23.37 -33.68 -19.44
C ARG A 202 23.25 -33.46 -17.93
N THR A 203 23.73 -32.32 -17.44
CA THR A 203 23.73 -31.93 -16.02
C THR A 203 23.34 -30.45 -15.90
N PRO A 204 22.04 -30.12 -16.03
CA PRO A 204 21.58 -28.72 -16.07
C PRO A 204 21.93 -27.96 -14.78
N ASP A 205 21.76 -28.56 -13.60
CA ASP A 205 22.09 -27.89 -12.32
C ASP A 205 23.58 -27.53 -12.19
N LYS A 206 24.46 -28.40 -12.70
CA LYS A 206 25.92 -28.14 -12.68
C LYS A 206 26.27 -27.02 -13.67
N ALA A 207 25.66 -27.03 -14.85
CA ALA A 207 25.81 -25.99 -15.86
C ALA A 207 25.32 -24.63 -15.37
N LEU A 208 24.12 -24.58 -14.77
CA LEU A 208 23.53 -23.37 -14.19
C LEU A 208 24.41 -22.81 -13.07
N ARG A 209 24.93 -23.66 -12.17
CA ARG A 209 25.87 -23.23 -11.12
C ARG A 209 27.20 -22.72 -11.67
N CYS A 210 27.73 -23.33 -12.73
CA CYS A 210 28.96 -22.89 -13.37
C CYS A 210 28.77 -21.52 -14.03
N PHE A 211 27.70 -21.35 -14.81
CA PHE A 211 27.33 -20.06 -15.39
C PHE A 211 27.13 -18.99 -14.32
N HIS A 212 26.34 -19.26 -13.28
CA HIS A 212 26.05 -18.31 -12.21
C HIS A 212 27.34 -17.84 -11.49
N ALA A 213 28.28 -18.75 -11.21
CA ALA A 213 29.55 -18.39 -10.57
C ALA A 213 30.45 -17.50 -11.45
N LEU A 214 30.42 -17.69 -12.77
CA LEU A 214 31.17 -16.87 -13.73
C LEU A 214 30.48 -15.51 -13.95
N GLU A 215 29.16 -15.52 -14.09
CA GLU A 215 28.36 -14.32 -14.27
C GLU A 215 28.43 -13.41 -13.05
N THR A 216 28.51 -13.95 -11.84
CA THR A 216 28.83 -13.18 -10.63
C THR A 216 30.12 -12.37 -10.78
N VAL A 217 31.17 -12.89 -11.42
CA VAL A 217 32.42 -12.13 -11.62
C VAL A 217 32.19 -10.94 -12.55
N ARG A 218 31.46 -11.16 -13.65
CA ARG A 218 31.13 -10.11 -14.62
C ARG A 218 30.25 -9.02 -14.01
N LEU A 219 29.20 -9.41 -13.29
CA LEU A 219 28.29 -8.50 -12.60
C LEU A 219 28.99 -7.73 -11.49
N ASN A 220 29.83 -8.39 -10.69
CA ASN A 220 30.65 -7.71 -9.67
C ASN A 220 31.60 -6.69 -10.30
N ALA A 221 32.19 -6.96 -11.47
CA ALA A 221 33.01 -5.99 -12.19
C ALA A 221 32.20 -4.81 -12.77
N CYS A 222 30.91 -5.01 -13.11
CA CYS A 222 30.01 -3.92 -13.48
C CYS A 222 29.66 -3.05 -12.26
N ILE A 223 29.29 -3.69 -11.14
CA ILE A 223 28.97 -3.00 -9.87
C ILE A 223 30.22 -2.27 -9.31
N GLU A 224 31.42 -2.81 -9.50
CA GLU A 224 32.69 -2.16 -9.14
C GLU A 224 32.91 -0.82 -9.88
N ARG A 225 32.44 -0.70 -11.13
CA ARG A 225 32.52 0.54 -11.91
C ARG A 225 31.40 1.53 -11.56
N GLU A 226 30.17 1.04 -11.52
CA GLU A 226 28.96 1.87 -11.30
C GLU A 226 28.82 2.35 -9.85
N LEU A 227 29.10 1.46 -8.89
CA LEU A 227 28.83 1.64 -7.46
C LEU A 227 30.05 1.24 -6.61
N PRO A 228 31.24 1.87 -6.82
CA PRO A 228 32.51 1.44 -6.20
C PRO A 228 32.49 1.45 -4.66
N GLY A 229 31.64 2.29 -4.04
CA GLY A 229 31.42 2.27 -2.59
C GLY A 229 30.71 1.02 -2.12
N LEU A 230 29.60 0.66 -2.77
CA LEU A 230 28.81 -0.54 -2.43
C LEU A 230 29.55 -1.83 -2.78
N TYR A 231 30.34 -1.83 -3.86
CA TYR A 231 31.16 -2.99 -4.22
C TYR A 231 32.18 -3.34 -3.13
N ARG A 232 32.81 -2.35 -2.47
CA ARG A 232 33.71 -2.59 -1.32
C ARG A 232 32.98 -3.24 -0.16
N ASP A 233 31.76 -2.79 0.13
CA ASP A 233 30.89 -3.39 1.14
C ASP A 233 30.50 -4.84 0.78
N MET A 234 30.17 -5.11 -0.49
CA MET A 234 29.89 -6.46 -1.00
C MET A 234 31.11 -7.39 -0.90
N GLU A 235 32.31 -6.90 -1.17
CA GLU A 235 33.55 -7.67 -1.05
C GLU A 235 33.87 -8.02 0.41
N LEU A 236 33.62 -7.10 1.35
CA LEU A 236 33.72 -7.36 2.80
C LEU A 236 32.68 -8.39 3.27
N LEU A 237 31.44 -8.32 2.76
CA LEU A 237 30.41 -9.31 3.03
C LEU A 237 30.79 -10.70 2.49
N GLU A 238 31.29 -10.79 1.25
CA GLU A 238 31.73 -12.07 0.66
C GLU A 238 32.89 -12.68 1.45
N LYS A 239 33.90 -11.89 1.84
CA LYS A 239 35.02 -12.34 2.68
C LYS A 239 34.57 -12.90 4.03
N ARG A 240 33.49 -12.36 4.61
CA ARG A 240 32.94 -12.76 5.92
C ARG A 240 32.00 -13.97 5.83
N LEU A 241 31.15 -14.03 4.81
CA LEU A 241 30.07 -15.02 4.68
C LEU A 241 30.45 -16.24 3.83
N ASN A 242 31.50 -16.13 3.00
CA ASN A 242 31.89 -17.16 2.03
C ASN A 242 33.43 -17.37 1.96
N PRO A 243 34.16 -17.49 3.10
CA PRO A 243 35.61 -17.60 3.10
C PRO A 243 36.10 -18.88 2.42
N GLY A 244 37.13 -18.75 1.58
CA GLY A 244 37.77 -19.89 0.90
C GLY A 244 36.95 -20.57 -0.21
N SER A 245 35.87 -19.93 -0.69
CA SER A 245 34.97 -20.51 -1.69
C SER A 245 35.54 -20.58 -3.12
N LYS A 246 36.55 -19.76 -3.43
CA LYS A 246 37.17 -19.65 -4.76
C LYS A 246 38.32 -20.67 -4.92
N PRO A 247 38.34 -21.48 -6.00
CA PRO A 247 39.45 -22.40 -6.29
C PRO A 247 40.79 -21.70 -6.54
N ALA A 248 41.89 -22.42 -6.35
CA ALA A 248 43.22 -21.96 -6.76
C ALA A 248 43.27 -21.70 -8.28
N GLY A 249 43.76 -20.54 -8.68
CA GLY A 249 43.80 -20.10 -10.08
C GLY A 249 42.53 -19.45 -10.62
N TRP A 250 41.42 -19.42 -9.84
CA TRP A 250 40.12 -18.89 -10.29
C TRP A 250 40.22 -17.50 -10.94
N GLU A 251 40.88 -16.54 -10.26
CA GLU A 251 41.02 -15.15 -10.75
C GLU A 251 41.74 -15.05 -12.11
N GLN A 252 42.63 -16.00 -12.44
CA GLN A 252 43.29 -16.03 -13.75
C GLN A 252 42.34 -16.51 -14.87
N TRP A 253 41.43 -17.44 -14.56
CA TRP A 253 40.48 -17.98 -15.54
C TRP A 253 39.37 -16.99 -15.86
N VAL A 254 38.98 -16.15 -14.89
CA VAL A 254 37.85 -15.21 -15.02
C VAL A 254 38.26 -13.77 -15.32
N ILE A 255 39.55 -13.47 -15.45
CA ILE A 255 40.06 -12.10 -15.66
C ILE A 255 39.44 -11.41 -16.89
N ALA A 256 39.14 -12.18 -17.94
CA ALA A 256 38.46 -11.68 -19.14
C ALA A 256 37.05 -11.13 -18.85
N LEU A 257 36.31 -11.72 -17.90
CA LEU A 257 34.97 -11.28 -17.52
C LEU A 257 34.97 -9.95 -16.73
N ARG A 258 36.13 -9.49 -16.26
CA ARG A 258 36.26 -8.17 -15.61
C ARG A 258 36.35 -7.02 -16.62
N ALA A 259 36.61 -7.29 -17.90
CA ALA A 259 36.76 -6.26 -18.93
C ALA A 259 35.46 -5.44 -19.11
N PRO A 260 35.53 -4.13 -19.45
CA PRO A 260 34.33 -3.30 -19.62
C PRO A 260 33.33 -3.82 -20.66
N GLY A 261 33.83 -4.38 -21.78
CA GLY A 261 33.01 -4.96 -22.84
C GLY A 261 32.55 -6.41 -22.63
N ALA A 262 32.77 -7.01 -21.46
CA ALA A 262 32.40 -8.41 -21.21
C ALA A 262 30.88 -8.59 -21.09
N THR A 263 30.33 -9.54 -21.85
CA THR A 263 28.89 -9.84 -21.95
C THR A 263 28.51 -11.11 -21.20
N ALA A 264 27.21 -11.31 -20.97
CA ALA A 264 26.70 -12.58 -20.42
C ALA A 264 26.98 -13.78 -21.36
N GLN A 265 27.18 -13.54 -22.67
CA GLN A 265 27.58 -14.58 -23.60
C GLN A 265 29.03 -15.04 -23.34
N ASP A 266 29.93 -14.14 -22.94
CA ASP A 266 31.30 -14.52 -22.54
C ASP A 266 31.29 -15.39 -21.28
N SER A 267 30.42 -15.08 -20.31
CA SER A 267 30.16 -15.94 -19.14
C SER A 267 29.66 -17.34 -19.57
N LEU A 268 28.79 -17.42 -20.58
CA LEU A 268 28.24 -18.67 -21.12
C LEU A 268 29.28 -19.48 -21.91
N GLU A 269 30.10 -18.85 -22.76
CA GLU A 269 31.17 -19.55 -23.46
C GLU A 269 32.27 -20.04 -22.51
N LEU A 270 32.57 -19.27 -21.46
CA LEU A 270 33.51 -19.69 -20.44
C LEU A 270 32.94 -20.81 -19.56
N SER A 271 31.62 -20.82 -19.28
CA SER A 271 30.99 -21.92 -18.51
C SER A 271 31.09 -23.25 -19.23
N LYS A 272 30.92 -23.27 -20.56
CA LYS A 272 31.12 -24.47 -21.39
C LYS A 272 32.53 -25.07 -21.27
N ARG A 273 33.55 -24.25 -20.98
CA ARG A 273 34.96 -24.66 -20.85
C ARG A 273 35.33 -25.08 -19.42
N LEU A 274 34.71 -24.47 -18.41
CA LEU A 274 35.09 -24.65 -17.00
C LEU A 274 34.13 -25.55 -16.20
N ILE A 275 33.06 -26.05 -16.81
CA ILE A 275 32.02 -26.87 -16.14
C ILE A 275 32.55 -28.12 -15.44
N ASP A 276 33.67 -28.70 -15.90
CA ASP A 276 34.28 -29.87 -15.27
C ASP A 276 35.25 -29.55 -14.13
N GLY A 277 35.61 -28.28 -13.97
CA GLY A 277 36.40 -27.79 -12.84
C GLY A 277 35.60 -27.62 -11.54
N PRO A 278 36.29 -27.25 -10.44
CA PRO A 278 35.64 -26.87 -9.20
C PRO A 278 34.87 -25.54 -9.37
N ILE A 279 33.59 -25.53 -8.99
CA ILE A 279 32.70 -24.36 -9.09
C ILE A 279 32.60 -23.68 -7.72
N PRO A 280 32.87 -22.36 -7.59
CA PRO A 280 32.69 -21.64 -6.33
C PRO A 280 31.27 -21.77 -5.74
N LYS A 281 31.17 -21.74 -4.41
CA LYS A 281 29.88 -21.60 -3.74
C LYS A 281 29.40 -20.14 -3.85
N PRO A 282 28.13 -19.86 -4.21
CA PRO A 282 27.60 -18.50 -4.20
C PRO A 282 27.55 -17.94 -2.76
N CYS A 283 27.76 -16.62 -2.63
CA CYS A 283 27.49 -15.89 -1.40
C CYS A 283 25.97 -15.76 -1.19
N LEU A 284 25.54 -15.51 0.05
CA LEU A 284 24.11 -15.43 0.43
C LEU A 284 23.33 -14.41 -0.42
N PHE A 285 23.93 -13.25 -0.71
CA PHE A 285 23.30 -12.19 -1.49
C PHE A 285 23.26 -12.43 -3.01
N HIS A 286 23.83 -13.53 -3.52
CA HIS A 286 23.66 -13.90 -4.94
C HIS A 286 22.34 -14.65 -5.20
N GLY A 287 21.70 -15.17 -4.15
CA GLY A 287 20.40 -15.84 -4.26
C GLY A 287 20.39 -17.05 -5.21
N GLN A 288 19.25 -17.26 -5.86
CA GLN A 288 19.04 -18.26 -6.90
C GLN A 288 18.85 -17.59 -8.27
N LEU A 289 19.58 -18.08 -9.27
CA LEU A 289 19.38 -17.70 -10.67
C LEU A 289 18.23 -18.53 -11.26
N LYS A 290 17.15 -17.87 -11.72
CA LYS A 290 15.91 -18.51 -12.20
C LYS A 290 15.64 -18.19 -13.69
N PRO A 291 16.47 -18.67 -14.64
CA PRO A 291 16.43 -18.18 -16.02
C PRO A 291 15.13 -18.54 -16.77
N GLU A 292 14.49 -19.66 -16.45
CA GLU A 292 13.20 -20.05 -17.06
C GLU A 292 12.04 -19.15 -16.60
N LEU A 293 12.03 -18.78 -15.31
CA LEU A 293 11.05 -17.83 -14.75
C LEU A 293 11.21 -16.46 -15.41
N VAL A 294 12.45 -15.95 -15.46
CA VAL A 294 12.75 -14.64 -16.06
C VAL A 294 12.39 -14.63 -17.54
N LEU A 295 12.66 -15.71 -18.29
CA LEU A 295 12.27 -15.83 -19.69
C LEU A 295 10.74 -15.79 -19.87
N ALA A 296 9.98 -16.50 -19.03
CA ALA A 296 8.52 -16.53 -19.10
C ALA A 296 7.88 -15.16 -18.77
N VAL A 297 8.44 -14.43 -17.80
CA VAL A 297 7.99 -13.07 -17.47
C VAL A 297 8.41 -12.08 -18.57
N ALA A 298 9.65 -12.17 -19.06
CA ALA A 298 10.15 -11.34 -20.15
C ALA A 298 9.33 -11.47 -21.44
N GLN A 299 8.91 -12.68 -21.84
CA GLN A 299 8.07 -12.87 -23.02
C GLN A 299 6.76 -12.06 -22.95
N ARG A 300 6.03 -12.16 -21.84
CA ARG A 300 4.79 -11.40 -21.61
C ARG A 300 5.04 -9.90 -21.55
N ARG A 301 6.15 -9.49 -20.93
CA ARG A 301 6.55 -8.09 -20.83
C ARG A 301 6.88 -7.49 -22.18
N ILE A 302 7.63 -8.18 -23.03
CA ILE A 302 8.01 -7.72 -24.37
C ILE A 302 6.76 -7.46 -25.22
N GLU A 303 5.77 -8.36 -25.19
CA GLU A 303 4.49 -8.17 -25.89
C GLU A 303 3.71 -6.96 -25.34
N ARG A 304 3.61 -6.85 -24.01
CA ARG A 304 2.95 -5.73 -23.32
C ARG A 304 3.61 -4.39 -23.61
N GLU A 305 4.94 -4.33 -23.60
CA GLU A 305 5.71 -3.11 -23.82
C GLU A 305 5.78 -2.74 -25.30
N LYS A 306 5.78 -3.71 -26.22
CA LYS A 306 5.55 -3.47 -27.66
C LYS A 306 4.24 -2.74 -27.88
N ALA A 307 3.13 -3.26 -27.33
CA ALA A 307 1.82 -2.64 -27.47
C ALA A 307 1.79 -1.22 -26.87
N LYS A 308 2.28 -1.05 -25.63
CA LYS A 308 2.34 0.26 -24.96
C LYS A 308 3.20 1.27 -25.72
N LEU A 309 4.36 0.88 -26.23
CA LEU A 309 5.22 1.78 -26.99
C LEU A 309 4.54 2.24 -28.29
N ARG A 310 3.94 1.33 -29.06
CA ARG A 310 3.24 1.69 -30.31
C ARG A 310 2.04 2.62 -30.06
N VAL A 311 1.35 2.47 -28.93
CA VAL A 311 0.27 3.38 -28.49
C VAL A 311 0.81 4.73 -28.03
N ALA A 312 1.88 4.77 -27.24
CA ALA A 312 2.48 6.02 -26.79
C ALA A 312 3.10 6.82 -27.96
N LEU A 313 3.73 6.15 -28.92
CA LEU A 313 4.21 6.76 -30.17
C LEU A 313 3.06 7.31 -31.02
N LYS A 314 1.88 6.68 -31.01
CA LYS A 314 0.69 7.22 -31.65
C LYS A 314 0.21 8.51 -30.99
N ALA A 315 0.14 8.56 -29.66
CA ALA A 315 -0.23 9.78 -28.94
C ALA A 315 0.73 10.93 -29.27
N VAL A 316 2.04 10.66 -29.31
CA VAL A 316 3.06 11.64 -29.76
C VAL A 316 2.82 12.06 -31.22
N ALA A 317 2.52 11.14 -32.13
CA ALA A 317 2.23 11.48 -33.53
C ALA A 317 0.95 12.31 -33.71
N ASP A 318 -0.10 12.03 -32.93
CA ASP A 318 -1.36 12.76 -32.94
C ASP A 318 -1.22 14.17 -32.32
N GLU A 319 -0.42 14.35 -31.27
CA GLU A 319 -0.10 15.66 -30.68
C GLU A 319 0.72 16.57 -31.61
N LEU A 320 1.56 15.99 -32.47
CA LEU A 320 2.42 16.72 -33.41
C LEU A 320 1.68 17.23 -34.64
N ARG A 321 0.48 16.70 -34.94
CA ARG A 321 -0.36 17.17 -36.04
C ARG A 321 -0.94 18.55 -35.74
N GLN A 322 -0.49 19.55 -36.50
CA GLN A 322 -1.11 20.88 -36.46
C GLN A 322 -2.51 20.85 -37.11
N PRO A 323 -3.47 21.65 -36.62
CA PRO A 323 -4.84 21.66 -37.14
C PRO A 323 -5.01 22.30 -38.54
N ASN A 324 -3.92 22.61 -39.26
CA ASN A 324 -3.94 23.20 -40.60
C ASN A 324 -2.97 22.49 -41.54
N ALA A 325 -3.50 22.04 -42.69
CA ALA A 325 -2.84 21.58 -43.92
C ALA A 325 -2.12 20.22 -43.90
N ASP A 326 -2.62 19.30 -44.74
CA ASP A 326 -1.95 18.37 -45.66
C ASP A 326 -0.65 17.60 -45.27
N GLU A 327 -0.23 17.58 -44.00
CA GLU A 327 0.91 16.76 -43.56
C GLU A 327 0.53 15.27 -43.50
N GLU A 328 1.33 14.44 -44.18
CA GLU A 328 1.24 12.98 -44.15
C GLU A 328 1.36 12.47 -42.70
N PRO A 329 0.64 11.40 -42.32
CA PRO A 329 0.78 10.83 -40.98
C PRO A 329 2.23 10.39 -40.70
N ILE A 330 2.69 10.58 -39.46
CA ILE A 330 3.99 10.07 -39.01
C ILE A 330 3.89 8.55 -38.92
N ASP A 331 4.23 7.85 -40.01
CA ASP A 331 4.10 6.38 -40.09
C ASP A 331 5.24 5.63 -39.38
N ARG A 332 6.36 6.30 -39.08
CA ARG A 332 7.54 5.71 -38.45
C ARG A 332 8.36 6.76 -37.69
N PHE A 333 8.91 6.33 -36.55
CA PHE A 333 9.93 7.05 -35.80
C PHE A 333 11.32 6.43 -36.02
N GLU A 334 12.35 7.24 -35.88
CA GLU A 334 13.75 6.83 -35.82
C GLU A 334 14.31 7.04 -34.41
N ILE A 335 15.44 6.40 -34.10
CA ILE A 335 16.14 6.53 -32.82
C ILE A 335 17.61 6.82 -33.08
N SER A 336 18.15 7.83 -32.40
CA SER A 336 19.59 8.08 -32.32
C SER A 336 20.06 8.07 -30.88
N PRO A 337 21.25 7.50 -30.58
CA PRO A 337 21.94 7.80 -29.34
C PRO A 337 22.39 9.26 -29.34
N LEU A 338 22.28 9.93 -28.19
CA LEU A 338 22.93 11.21 -27.93
C LEU A 338 24.44 10.98 -27.73
N GLU A 339 25.24 11.26 -28.75
CA GLU A 339 26.69 11.38 -28.58
C GLU A 339 27.05 12.74 -27.95
N GLY A 340 27.64 12.71 -26.76
CA GLY A 340 28.27 13.90 -26.16
C GLY A 340 27.84 14.18 -24.72
N LEU A 341 28.43 13.45 -23.77
CA LEU A 341 28.87 13.86 -22.43
C LEU A 341 29.42 12.61 -21.72
N GLU A 342 30.55 12.73 -21.00
CA GLU A 342 31.30 11.59 -20.41
C GLU A 342 30.66 11.00 -19.14
N LEU A 343 29.34 10.74 -19.18
CA LEU A 343 28.59 10.04 -18.13
C LEU A 343 28.02 8.75 -18.71
N GLU A 344 28.70 7.64 -18.48
CA GLU A 344 28.40 6.29 -19.02
C GLU A 344 27.05 5.68 -18.53
N GLN A 345 26.19 6.45 -17.84
CA GLN A 345 25.19 5.94 -16.90
C GLN A 345 23.72 6.11 -17.30
N GLU A 346 23.40 6.87 -18.36
CA GLU A 346 22.04 6.97 -18.91
C GLU A 346 22.05 6.76 -20.43
N MET A 347 21.24 5.82 -20.91
CA MET A 347 21.04 5.63 -22.35
C MET A 347 20.08 6.70 -22.87
N ARG A 348 20.63 7.87 -23.21
CA ARG A 348 19.87 8.99 -23.76
C ARG A 348 19.55 8.74 -25.22
N ILE A 349 18.41 8.10 -25.44
CA ILE A 349 17.77 7.96 -26.75
C ILE A 349 17.05 9.27 -27.08
N GLU A 350 17.32 9.82 -28.25
CA GLU A 350 16.43 10.78 -28.90
C GLU A 350 15.52 10.04 -29.89
N LEU A 351 14.24 10.43 -29.87
CA LEU A 351 13.26 10.01 -30.87
C LEU A 351 13.30 11.03 -32.01
N LEU A 352 13.47 10.55 -33.23
CA LEU A 352 13.61 11.36 -34.44
C LEU A 352 12.41 11.17 -35.38
N VAL A 353 11.98 12.25 -36.03
CA VAL A 353 11.05 12.23 -37.18
C VAL A 353 11.68 13.07 -38.28
N ASP A 354 11.89 12.50 -39.47
CA ASP A 354 12.58 13.14 -40.61
C ASP A 354 13.91 13.82 -40.22
N GLY A 355 14.67 13.20 -39.32
CA GLY A 355 15.94 13.73 -38.79
C GLY A 355 15.81 14.89 -37.79
N LYS A 356 14.61 15.22 -37.30
CA LYS A 356 14.37 16.23 -36.24
C LYS A 356 14.14 15.56 -34.88
N SER A 357 14.79 16.09 -33.85
CA SER A 357 14.68 15.62 -32.46
C SER A 357 13.35 16.03 -31.83
N MET A 358 12.66 15.06 -31.22
CA MET A 358 11.31 15.23 -30.66
C MET A 358 11.33 15.11 -29.13
N PRO A 359 10.51 15.91 -28.40
CA PRO A 359 10.41 15.80 -26.95
C PRO A 359 9.76 14.47 -26.55
N VAL A 360 10.54 13.59 -25.90
CA VAL A 360 10.08 12.27 -25.48
C VAL A 360 9.48 12.35 -24.07
N THR A 361 8.27 11.84 -23.88
CA THR A 361 7.65 11.71 -22.55
C THR A 361 8.43 10.71 -21.68
N ASP A 362 8.36 10.87 -20.37
CA ASP A 362 9.05 9.93 -19.47
C ASP A 362 8.48 8.50 -19.57
N GLU A 363 7.20 8.34 -19.93
CA GLU A 363 6.64 7.02 -20.24
C GLU A 363 7.37 6.34 -21.41
N VAL A 364 7.53 7.04 -22.54
CA VAL A 364 8.24 6.50 -23.71
C VAL A 364 9.71 6.22 -23.37
N LYS A 365 10.41 7.11 -22.64
CA LYS A 365 11.79 6.84 -22.19
C LYS A 365 11.90 5.57 -21.33
N ASN A 366 10.97 5.37 -20.40
CA ASN A 366 10.94 4.19 -19.54
C ASN A 366 10.67 2.90 -20.35
N LEU A 367 9.74 2.94 -21.31
CA LEU A 367 9.44 1.82 -22.22
C LEU A 367 10.66 1.46 -23.08
N LEU A 368 11.27 2.45 -23.74
CA LEU A 368 12.48 2.24 -24.56
C LEU A 368 13.64 1.66 -23.73
N THR A 369 13.85 2.18 -22.52
CA THR A 369 14.87 1.67 -21.58
C THR A 369 14.62 0.20 -21.21
N SER A 370 13.35 -0.15 -20.96
CA SER A 370 12.93 -1.51 -20.59
C SER A 370 13.12 -2.51 -21.75
N ILE A 371 12.67 -2.14 -22.96
CA ILE A 371 12.83 -2.93 -24.19
C ILE A 371 14.31 -3.19 -24.50
N VAL A 372 15.18 -2.18 -24.36
CA VAL A 372 16.64 -2.33 -24.57
C VAL A 372 17.27 -3.29 -23.56
N GLN A 373 16.79 -3.35 -22.31
CA GLN A 373 17.32 -4.31 -21.35
C GLN A 373 17.02 -5.75 -21.79
N ASP A 374 15.83 -6.00 -22.31
CA ASP A 374 15.39 -7.34 -22.72
C ASP A 374 15.94 -7.76 -24.09
N LEU A 375 15.96 -6.85 -25.08
CA LEU A 375 16.34 -7.16 -26.47
C LEU A 375 17.76 -6.72 -26.86
N GLY A 376 18.38 -5.81 -26.12
CA GLY A 376 19.71 -5.23 -26.42
C GLY A 376 19.65 -4.04 -27.38
N GLU A 377 18.74 -4.07 -28.34
CA GLU A 377 18.44 -3.01 -29.31
C GLU A 377 16.93 -2.94 -29.55
N ILE A 378 16.42 -1.84 -30.10
CA ILE A 378 14.98 -1.62 -30.29
C ILE A 378 14.63 -2.01 -31.74
N PRO A 379 13.81 -3.05 -31.97
CA PRO A 379 13.51 -3.48 -33.33
C PRO A 379 12.69 -2.41 -34.08
N GLU A 380 12.98 -2.21 -35.36
CA GLU A 380 12.34 -1.15 -36.16
C GLU A 380 10.80 -1.23 -36.17
N GLU A 381 10.24 -2.43 -36.09
CA GLU A 381 8.78 -2.65 -36.02
C GLU A 381 8.12 -2.05 -34.76
N TYR A 382 8.88 -1.81 -33.68
CA TYR A 382 8.39 -1.19 -32.45
C TYR A 382 8.26 0.33 -32.58
N LEU A 383 8.91 0.93 -33.59
CA LEU A 383 8.92 2.38 -33.84
C LEU A 383 7.83 2.83 -34.83
N THR A 384 6.86 1.96 -35.09
CA THR A 384 5.67 2.28 -35.89
C THR A 384 4.48 2.54 -34.95
N PRO A 385 3.75 3.67 -35.08
CA PRO A 385 2.54 3.91 -34.32
C PRO A 385 1.51 2.80 -34.46
N ALA A 386 0.64 2.65 -33.46
CA ALA A 386 -0.50 1.74 -33.53
C ALA A 386 -1.51 2.19 -34.62
N GLY A 387 -1.78 1.31 -35.58
CA GLY A 387 -2.74 1.58 -36.65
C GLY A 387 -4.18 1.80 -36.15
N PRO A 388 -5.08 2.34 -37.00
CA PRO A 388 -6.49 2.48 -36.64
C PRO A 388 -7.12 1.11 -36.39
N GLY A 389 -7.40 0.80 -35.12
CA GLY A 389 -7.99 -0.47 -34.68
C GLY A 389 -7.01 -1.61 -34.39
N GLU A 390 -5.68 -1.39 -34.39
CA GLU A 390 -4.71 -2.44 -34.02
C GLU A 390 -4.64 -2.71 -32.50
N TYR A 391 -4.91 -1.71 -31.68
CA TYR A 391 -4.94 -1.81 -30.22
C TYR A 391 -6.00 -0.85 -29.66
N ASP A 392 -7.02 -1.37 -28.99
CA ASP A 392 -7.84 -0.58 -28.08
C ASP A 392 -7.25 -0.68 -26.67
N LEU A 393 -6.97 0.47 -26.04
CA LEU A 393 -6.43 0.50 -24.66
C LEU A 393 -7.38 -0.19 -23.68
N LYS A 394 -8.69 -0.10 -23.95
CA LYS A 394 -9.73 -0.77 -23.16
C LYS A 394 -9.60 -2.28 -23.19
N ASP A 395 -9.34 -2.89 -24.35
CA ASP A 395 -9.18 -4.35 -24.43
C ASP A 395 -7.99 -4.85 -23.60
N ILE A 396 -6.93 -4.04 -23.44
CA ILE A 396 -5.75 -4.38 -22.63
C ILE A 396 -6.02 -4.21 -21.13
N GLU A 397 -6.76 -3.17 -20.72
CA GLU A 397 -7.16 -2.97 -19.32
C GLU A 397 -8.28 -3.94 -18.90
N GLU A 398 -9.28 -4.17 -19.74
CA GLU A 398 -10.38 -5.12 -19.50
C GLU A 398 -9.91 -6.59 -19.53
N ALA A 399 -8.90 -6.94 -20.35
CA ALA A 399 -8.29 -8.28 -20.30
C ALA A 399 -7.55 -8.57 -18.97
N LEU A 400 -7.16 -7.53 -18.23
CA LEU A 400 -6.59 -7.63 -16.87
C LEU A 400 -7.68 -7.56 -15.77
N LEU A 401 -8.92 -7.20 -16.12
CA LEU A 401 -9.99 -6.85 -15.18
C LEU A 401 -11.34 -7.51 -15.50
N LYS A 402 -11.36 -8.77 -15.98
CA LYS A 402 -12.60 -9.55 -16.07
C LYS A 402 -13.08 -9.97 -14.67
N PRO A 403 -14.15 -9.37 -14.10
CA PRO A 403 -14.51 -9.61 -12.70
C PRO A 403 -15.15 -10.99 -12.48
N GLU A 404 -15.64 -11.61 -13.56
CA GLU A 404 -16.44 -12.83 -13.53
C GLU A 404 -15.58 -14.11 -13.53
N ASP A 405 -14.41 -14.10 -14.19
CA ASP A 405 -13.51 -15.27 -14.27
C ASP A 405 -12.69 -15.50 -12.98
N VAL A 406 -12.48 -14.46 -12.17
CA VAL A 406 -11.64 -14.48 -10.94
C VAL A 406 -12.16 -15.42 -9.85
N TRP A 407 -13.44 -15.79 -9.89
CA TRP A 407 -14.06 -16.67 -8.88
C TRP A 407 -13.88 -18.17 -9.17
N SER A 408 -13.22 -18.54 -10.28
CA SER A 408 -13.08 -19.92 -10.74
C SER A 408 -11.74 -20.60 -10.43
N GLY A 409 -10.74 -19.85 -9.91
CA GLY A 409 -9.36 -20.33 -9.79
C GLY A 409 -8.62 -19.90 -8.52
N THR A 410 -7.48 -20.56 -8.26
CA THR A 410 -6.63 -20.43 -7.06
C THR A 410 -5.82 -19.12 -6.96
N TYR A 411 -6.24 -18.05 -7.62
CA TYR A 411 -5.60 -16.73 -7.61
C TYR A 411 -6.57 -15.70 -7.01
N HIS A 412 -6.45 -15.44 -5.72
CA HIS A 412 -7.39 -14.57 -4.99
C HIS A 412 -6.90 -13.13 -4.76
N GLU A 413 -5.64 -12.82 -5.09
CA GLU A 413 -4.95 -11.60 -4.64
C GLU A 413 -4.79 -10.52 -5.72
N ASP A 414 -4.88 -10.87 -7.01
CA ASP A 414 -4.83 -9.86 -8.09
C ASP A 414 -6.04 -8.91 -8.00
N GLY A 415 -5.76 -7.61 -7.88
CA GLY A 415 -6.77 -6.55 -7.73
C GLY A 415 -7.41 -6.42 -6.34
N ALA A 416 -6.91 -7.11 -5.31
CA ALA A 416 -7.48 -7.08 -3.97
C ALA A 416 -6.58 -6.42 -2.92
N TYR A 417 -7.16 -5.56 -2.08
CA TYR A 417 -6.50 -4.91 -0.95
C TYR A 417 -6.72 -5.70 0.34
N LEU A 418 -5.64 -6.08 1.01
CA LEU A 418 -5.69 -6.84 2.26
C LEU A 418 -5.59 -5.90 3.47
N TYR A 419 -6.63 -5.89 4.31
CA TYR A 419 -6.69 -5.10 5.54
C TYR A 419 -6.69 -5.98 6.79
N LYS A 420 -6.08 -5.43 7.83
CA LYS A 420 -6.15 -5.98 9.19
C LYS A 420 -7.51 -5.67 9.83
N GLU A 421 -7.93 -6.53 10.73
CA GLU A 421 -9.14 -6.35 11.56
C GLU A 421 -8.79 -6.39 13.04
N TRP A 422 -9.41 -5.57 13.88
CA TRP A 422 -9.19 -5.57 15.31
C TRP A 422 -10.08 -6.60 16.02
N ASP A 423 -9.46 -7.52 16.75
CA ASP A 423 -10.15 -8.46 17.64
C ASP A 423 -10.04 -7.97 19.09
N TYR A 424 -11.15 -7.46 19.64
CA TYR A 424 -11.20 -6.87 20.97
C TYR A 424 -10.97 -7.87 22.11
N ARG A 425 -11.22 -9.17 21.89
CA ARG A 425 -11.10 -10.20 22.93
C ARG A 425 -9.64 -10.55 23.18
N ARG A 426 -8.87 -10.76 22.10
CA ARG A 426 -7.42 -10.96 22.20
C ARG A 426 -6.61 -9.67 22.29
N LYS A 427 -7.21 -8.51 21.95
CA LYS A 427 -6.58 -7.17 21.91
C LYS A 427 -5.43 -7.06 20.89
N HIS A 428 -5.54 -7.76 19.77
CA HIS A 428 -4.58 -7.73 18.67
C HIS A 428 -5.31 -7.81 17.33
N TYR A 429 -4.63 -7.36 16.27
CA TYR A 429 -5.18 -7.42 14.93
C TYR A 429 -5.12 -8.84 14.34
N ARG A 430 -6.08 -9.18 13.47
CA ARG A 430 -6.01 -10.29 12.52
C ARG A 430 -5.34 -9.75 11.25
N LYS A 431 -4.16 -10.24 10.91
CA LYS A 431 -3.38 -9.77 9.74
C LYS A 431 -4.02 -10.29 8.45
N ASN A 432 -4.02 -9.45 7.41
CA ASN A 432 -4.51 -9.78 6.05
C ASN A 432 -5.88 -10.48 6.05
N TRP A 433 -6.76 -10.07 6.97
CA TRP A 433 -7.96 -10.82 7.30
C TRP A 433 -9.16 -10.43 6.44
N CYS A 434 -9.27 -9.14 6.13
CA CYS A 434 -10.32 -8.55 5.32
C CYS A 434 -9.81 -8.28 3.91
N VAL A 435 -10.52 -8.80 2.91
CA VAL A 435 -10.24 -8.63 1.49
C VAL A 435 -11.19 -7.56 0.96
N VAL A 436 -10.65 -6.38 0.61
CA VAL A 436 -11.40 -5.26 0.02
C VAL A 436 -11.10 -5.16 -1.47
N ARG A 437 -12.13 -5.02 -2.31
CA ARG A 437 -12.00 -4.80 -3.75
C ARG A 437 -12.70 -3.50 -4.16
N GLU A 438 -12.07 -2.74 -5.03
CA GLU A 438 -12.70 -1.59 -5.68
C GLU A 438 -13.48 -2.08 -6.91
N MET A 439 -14.79 -1.81 -6.96
CA MET A 439 -15.70 -2.30 -7.99
C MET A 439 -16.40 -1.10 -8.66
N PRO A 440 -16.45 -1.00 -10.00
CA PRO A 440 -17.09 0.13 -10.67
C PRO A 440 -18.60 0.14 -10.42
N VAL A 441 -19.17 1.33 -10.17
CA VAL A 441 -20.62 1.52 -10.09
C VAL A 441 -21.21 1.46 -11.49
N LYS A 442 -22.25 0.65 -11.69
CA LYS A 442 -23.01 0.64 -12.94
C LYS A 442 -23.73 1.97 -13.13
N GLU A 443 -23.49 2.64 -14.24
CA GLU A 443 -24.16 3.90 -14.57
C GLU A 443 -25.64 3.66 -14.94
N GLU A 444 -26.54 4.46 -14.37
CA GLU A 444 -27.97 4.44 -14.71
C GLU A 444 -28.43 5.86 -15.06
N HIS A 445 -28.88 6.03 -16.31
CA HIS A 445 -29.37 7.31 -16.81
C HIS A 445 -30.89 7.41 -16.59
N ASP A 446 -31.28 7.80 -15.38
CA ASP A 446 -32.67 8.10 -15.01
C ASP A 446 -32.90 9.60 -14.73
N GLU A 447 -34.14 9.97 -14.39
CA GLU A 447 -34.47 11.34 -13.98
C GLU A 447 -34.34 11.58 -12.46
N PHE A 448 -33.80 10.63 -11.68
CA PHE A 448 -33.80 10.69 -10.21
C PHE A 448 -33.09 11.95 -9.71
N VAL A 449 -31.82 12.16 -10.09
CA VAL A 449 -31.04 13.33 -9.64
C VAL A 449 -31.70 14.65 -10.05
N ALA A 450 -32.30 14.70 -11.25
CA ALA A 450 -33.02 15.88 -11.72
C ALA A 450 -34.29 16.15 -10.88
N GLY A 451 -35.03 15.09 -10.54
CA GLY A 451 -36.18 15.12 -9.65
C GLY A 451 -35.83 15.64 -8.25
N VAL A 452 -34.73 15.14 -7.65
CA VAL A 452 -34.25 15.58 -6.33
C VAL A 452 -33.86 17.06 -6.34
N ILE A 453 -33.11 17.51 -7.36
CA ILE A 453 -32.73 18.92 -7.51
C ILE A 453 -33.98 19.81 -7.67
N TYR A 454 -34.99 19.35 -8.41
CA TYR A 454 -36.26 20.07 -8.55
C TYR A 454 -37.06 20.14 -7.24
N LYS A 455 -37.20 19.00 -6.54
CA LYS A 455 -37.88 18.84 -5.24
C LYS A 455 -37.29 19.80 -4.20
N TYR A 456 -35.96 19.85 -4.08
CA TYR A 456 -35.26 20.62 -3.05
C TYR A 456 -34.66 21.96 -3.53
N ARG A 457 -35.04 22.46 -4.72
CA ARG A 457 -34.53 23.71 -5.31
C ARG A 457 -34.43 24.92 -4.36
N ARG A 458 -35.38 25.07 -3.43
CA ARG A 458 -35.40 26.17 -2.44
C ARG A 458 -34.33 25.97 -1.36
N LEU A 459 -34.22 24.74 -0.85
CA LEU A 459 -33.21 24.35 0.13
C LEU A 459 -31.81 24.48 -0.47
N LEU A 460 -31.58 23.95 -1.68
CA LEU A 460 -30.33 24.11 -2.44
C LEU A 460 -29.95 25.58 -2.67
N SER A 461 -30.90 26.45 -3.03
CA SER A 461 -30.63 27.88 -3.18
C SER A 461 -30.24 28.56 -1.86
N SER A 462 -30.87 28.18 -0.75
CA SER A 462 -30.48 28.66 0.58
C SER A 462 -29.10 28.13 0.99
N LEU A 463 -28.80 26.87 0.67
CA LEU A 463 -27.52 26.24 0.98
C LEU A 463 -26.37 26.86 0.22
N ARG A 464 -26.50 27.02 -1.10
CA ARG A 464 -25.48 27.69 -1.91
C ARG A 464 -25.14 29.05 -1.33
N LYS A 465 -26.13 29.88 -0.98
CA LYS A 465 -25.88 31.15 -0.27
C LYS A 465 -25.20 31.00 1.09
N THR A 466 -25.52 29.96 1.86
CA THR A 466 -24.93 29.74 3.19
C THR A 466 -23.49 29.24 3.07
N PHE A 467 -23.19 28.38 2.09
CA PHE A 467 -21.85 27.88 1.80
C PHE A 467 -20.98 28.90 1.06
N GLU A 468 -21.55 29.72 0.17
CA GLU A 468 -20.91 30.91 -0.41
C GLU A 468 -20.52 31.91 0.70
N ALA A 469 -21.39 32.15 1.69
CA ALA A 469 -21.06 32.99 2.84
C ALA A 469 -20.10 32.36 3.87
N MET A 470 -19.83 31.05 3.77
CA MET A 470 -18.79 30.32 4.54
C MET A 470 -17.52 30.05 3.73
N ARG A 471 -17.51 30.43 2.46
CA ARG A 471 -16.31 30.42 1.62
C ARG A 471 -15.54 31.67 2.01
N ASP A 472 -14.64 31.51 2.99
CA ASP A 472 -13.92 32.59 3.64
C ASP A 472 -13.39 33.61 2.61
N GLU A 473 -13.93 34.83 2.68
CA GLU A 473 -13.52 35.92 1.79
C GLU A 473 -12.09 36.35 2.15
N ASP A 474 -11.26 36.56 1.12
CA ASP A 474 -9.96 37.22 1.21
C ASP A 474 -10.11 38.53 2.03
N ARG A 475 -9.75 38.49 3.33
CA ARG A 475 -10.06 39.60 4.24
C ARG A 475 -8.86 40.51 4.45
N LEU A 476 -9.01 41.76 4.03
CA LEU A 476 -8.03 42.81 4.32
C LEU A 476 -8.09 43.16 5.82
N LEU A 477 -7.08 42.72 6.58
CA LEU A 477 -6.92 43.10 7.98
C LEU A 477 -6.35 44.52 8.04
N LYS A 478 -7.17 45.46 8.52
CA LYS A 478 -6.83 46.86 8.77
C LYS A 478 -6.18 47.07 10.14
N ARG A 479 -5.56 48.24 10.36
CA ARG A 479 -4.89 48.65 11.62
C ARG A 479 -3.93 47.59 12.19
N GLN A 480 -3.03 47.08 11.36
CA GLN A 480 -1.97 46.13 11.74
C GLN A 480 -0.64 46.84 11.94
N THR A 481 0.23 46.30 12.82
CA THR A 481 1.57 46.86 13.06
C THR A 481 2.58 46.57 11.95
N GLN A 482 2.27 45.58 11.10
CA GLN A 482 3.04 45.18 9.92
C GLN A 482 2.08 44.63 8.86
N GLY A 483 2.37 44.87 7.57
CA GLY A 483 1.53 44.41 6.46
C GLY A 483 2.03 44.86 5.09
N ASP A 484 1.44 44.30 4.04
CA ASP A 484 1.87 44.47 2.64
C ASP A 484 1.38 45.79 2.01
N GLY A 485 0.45 46.49 2.67
CA GLY A 485 -0.05 47.81 2.26
C GLY A 485 -0.19 48.77 3.44
N VAL A 486 -0.39 50.06 3.16
CA VAL A 486 -0.66 51.08 4.19
C VAL A 486 -2.18 51.21 4.38
N ASP A 487 -2.64 51.21 5.63
CA ASP A 487 -4.02 51.50 5.96
C ASP A 487 -4.21 53.02 6.04
N ILE A 488 -4.74 53.60 4.96
CA ILE A 488 -4.87 55.05 4.81
C ILE A 488 -5.73 55.68 5.92
N ASP A 489 -6.77 54.99 6.38
CA ASP A 489 -7.65 55.51 7.45
C ASP A 489 -6.87 55.62 8.77
N ALA A 490 -6.12 54.57 9.12
CA ALA A 490 -5.26 54.52 10.31
C ALA A 490 -4.11 55.54 10.22
N PHE A 491 -3.53 55.73 9.02
CA PHE A 491 -2.49 56.72 8.79
C PHE A 491 -3.00 58.15 8.94
N VAL A 492 -4.21 58.47 8.44
CA VAL A 492 -4.80 59.81 8.59
C VAL A 492 -5.12 60.12 10.06
N GLU A 493 -5.66 59.16 10.82
CA GLU A 493 -5.87 59.28 12.26
C GLU A 493 -4.54 59.52 12.99
N ALA A 494 -3.55 58.65 12.79
CA ALA A 494 -2.26 58.74 13.47
C ALA A 494 -1.45 60.01 13.09
N TRP A 495 -1.62 60.52 11.87
CA TRP A 495 -1.02 61.78 11.42
C TRP A 495 -1.65 62.99 12.10
N ALA A 496 -2.98 62.98 12.30
CA ALA A 496 -3.69 64.00 13.05
C ALA A 496 -3.31 63.97 14.53
N ASP A 497 -3.24 62.79 15.14
CA ASP A 497 -2.80 62.60 16.53
C ASP A 497 -1.39 63.17 16.75
N MET A 498 -0.44 62.83 15.87
CA MET A 498 0.93 63.40 15.90
C MET A 498 0.92 64.94 15.83
N HIS A 499 0.07 65.54 14.99
CA HIS A 499 -0.03 67.00 14.86
C HIS A 499 -0.72 67.68 16.05
N THR A 500 -1.41 66.93 16.91
CA THR A 500 -1.98 67.42 18.17
C THR A 500 -1.10 67.12 19.39
N GLY A 501 0.06 66.48 19.20
CA GLY A 501 1.02 66.15 20.26
C GLY A 501 0.72 64.86 21.02
N LEU A 502 -0.12 63.99 20.48
CA LEU A 502 -0.38 62.64 20.99
C LEU A 502 0.64 61.63 20.41
N GLU A 503 0.82 60.50 21.10
CA GLU A 503 1.69 59.42 20.60
C GLU A 503 1.07 58.72 19.38
N MET A 504 1.86 58.57 18.33
CA MET A 504 1.45 57.90 17.09
C MET A 504 1.30 56.39 17.31
N THR A 505 0.18 55.80 16.89
CA THR A 505 0.04 54.34 16.87
C THR A 505 0.93 53.70 15.80
N ASP A 506 1.50 52.54 16.10
CA ASP A 506 2.28 51.70 15.18
C ASP A 506 1.40 50.90 14.19
N ARG A 507 0.08 50.92 14.39
CA ARG A 507 -0.93 50.13 13.64
C ARG A 507 -1.32 50.75 12.30
N LEU A 508 -0.34 51.08 11.47
CA LEU A 508 -0.52 51.85 10.22
C LEU A 508 -0.68 51.00 8.96
N PHE A 509 -0.58 49.68 9.07
CA PHE A 509 -0.53 48.77 7.92
C PHE A 509 -1.83 48.01 7.72
N SER A 510 -2.05 47.56 6.49
CA SER A 510 -3.05 46.57 6.13
C SER A 510 -2.37 45.32 5.59
N ARG A 511 -2.93 44.15 5.89
CA ARG A 511 -2.40 42.85 5.48
C ARG A 511 -3.50 42.02 4.83
N MET A 512 -3.18 41.41 3.69
CA MET A 512 -4.10 40.49 3.02
C MET A 512 -4.09 39.15 3.79
N HIS A 513 -5.14 38.85 4.55
CA HIS A 513 -5.25 37.55 5.21
C HIS A 513 -5.91 36.56 4.26
N ARG A 514 -5.08 35.78 3.58
CA ARG A 514 -5.50 34.59 2.83
C ARG A 514 -5.36 33.37 3.74
N GLU A 515 -6.48 32.79 4.13
CA GLU A 515 -6.48 31.42 4.64
C GLU A 515 -6.73 30.47 3.47
N GLU A 516 -5.68 29.78 3.02
CA GLU A 516 -5.81 28.72 2.02
C GLU A 516 -6.55 27.54 2.65
N ARG A 517 -7.87 27.52 2.43
CA ARG A 517 -8.83 26.54 2.93
C ARG A 517 -8.61 25.18 2.25
N ASN A 518 -7.59 24.46 2.70
CA ASN A 518 -7.15 23.21 2.11
C ASN A 518 -7.78 21.98 2.80
N ILE A 519 -9.04 21.70 2.45
CA ILE A 519 -9.85 20.60 3.01
C ILE A 519 -10.10 19.55 1.93
N ALA A 520 -9.95 18.26 2.30
CA ALA A 520 -10.39 17.13 1.49
C ALA A 520 -11.46 16.32 2.26
N VAL A 521 -12.60 16.05 1.62
CA VAL A 521 -13.73 15.36 2.24
C VAL A 521 -14.15 14.11 1.47
N MET A 522 -14.23 12.99 2.15
CA MET A 522 -14.63 11.71 1.58
C MET A 522 -15.96 11.27 2.17
N PHE A 523 -16.96 11.03 1.32
CA PHE A 523 -18.23 10.43 1.71
C PHE A 523 -18.14 8.92 1.56
N MET A 524 -18.43 8.23 2.66
CA MET A 524 -18.56 6.79 2.76
C MET A 524 -20.06 6.48 2.89
N VAL A 525 -20.67 6.00 1.82
CA VAL A 525 -22.12 5.78 1.70
C VAL A 525 -22.41 4.29 1.85
N ASP A 526 -23.29 3.94 2.79
CA ASP A 526 -23.74 2.57 2.96
C ASP A 526 -24.53 2.11 1.74
N MET A 527 -24.22 0.89 1.28
CA MET A 527 -24.97 0.22 0.22
C MET A 527 -25.53 -1.12 0.71
N SER A 528 -25.55 -1.41 2.01
CA SER A 528 -26.01 -2.69 2.55
C SER A 528 -27.53 -2.92 2.47
N GLY A 529 -27.95 -4.14 2.79
CA GLY A 529 -29.25 -4.68 2.44
C GLY A 529 -30.41 -4.22 3.31
N SER A 530 -31.49 -3.79 2.65
CA SER A 530 -32.83 -3.63 3.26
C SER A 530 -32.97 -2.57 4.36
N THR A 531 -32.15 -1.52 4.37
CA THR A 531 -32.59 -0.21 4.88
C THR A 531 -33.86 0.17 4.10
N GLN A 532 -35.03 0.04 4.75
CA GLN A 532 -36.36 0.05 4.13
C GLN A 532 -36.45 1.10 3.03
N GLY A 533 -36.93 0.78 1.82
CA GLY A 533 -36.62 1.54 0.59
C GLY A 533 -36.69 3.08 0.62
N TRP A 534 -37.48 3.68 1.51
CA TRP A 534 -37.47 5.12 1.82
C TRP A 534 -36.12 5.64 2.39
N VAL A 535 -35.38 4.83 3.15
CA VAL A 535 -34.05 5.14 3.73
C VAL A 535 -33.00 5.18 2.63
N ASN A 536 -32.91 4.15 1.78
CA ASN A 536 -31.95 4.16 0.66
C ASN A 536 -32.25 5.31 -0.31
N GLU A 537 -33.53 5.59 -0.57
CA GLU A 537 -33.94 6.80 -1.31
C GLU A 537 -33.49 8.07 -0.57
N ALA A 538 -33.72 8.19 0.73
CA ALA A 538 -33.29 9.31 1.55
C ALA A 538 -31.76 9.53 1.59
N GLU A 539 -30.97 8.45 1.61
CA GLU A 539 -29.50 8.49 1.54
C GLU A 539 -29.02 8.96 0.16
N ARG A 540 -29.66 8.48 -0.92
CA ARG A 540 -29.39 8.96 -2.29
C ARG A 540 -29.81 10.42 -2.47
N GLU A 541 -30.97 10.83 -1.94
CA GLU A 541 -31.39 12.24 -1.93
C GLU A 541 -30.40 13.11 -1.14
N ALA A 542 -30.01 12.69 0.07
CA ALA A 542 -29.02 13.34 0.91
C ALA A 542 -27.68 13.50 0.18
N LEU A 543 -27.20 12.44 -0.49
CA LEU A 543 -25.96 12.45 -1.25
C LEU A 543 -25.98 13.47 -2.40
N VAL A 544 -27.09 13.55 -3.15
CA VAL A 544 -27.28 14.57 -4.20
C VAL A 544 -27.24 15.98 -3.61
N LEU A 545 -27.93 16.21 -2.48
CA LEU A 545 -27.93 17.52 -1.80
C LEU A 545 -26.54 17.94 -1.32
N LEU A 546 -25.76 16.98 -0.80
CA LEU A 546 -24.39 17.22 -0.32
C LEU A 546 -23.43 17.48 -1.48
N ALA A 547 -23.47 16.69 -2.55
CA ALA A 547 -22.66 16.91 -3.75
C ALA A 547 -22.93 18.30 -4.37
N GLU A 548 -24.19 18.70 -4.48
CA GLU A 548 -24.60 20.02 -4.97
C GLU A 548 -24.17 21.19 -4.05
N ALA A 549 -24.11 20.97 -2.73
CA ALA A 549 -23.63 21.97 -1.77
C ALA A 549 -22.11 22.13 -1.82
N LEU A 550 -21.37 21.02 -1.90
CA LEU A 550 -19.90 21.04 -1.95
C LEU A 550 -19.35 21.53 -3.27
N GLN A 551 -20.04 21.23 -4.38
CA GLN A 551 -19.71 21.79 -5.69
C GLN A 551 -19.78 23.33 -5.71
N ALA A 552 -20.66 23.94 -4.88
CA ALA A 552 -20.72 25.40 -4.73
C ALA A 552 -19.64 25.95 -3.79
N LEU A 553 -19.29 25.20 -2.74
CA LEU A 553 -18.22 25.56 -1.81
C LEU A 553 -16.84 25.58 -2.49
N GLY A 554 -16.58 24.59 -3.36
CA GLY A 554 -15.31 24.43 -4.09
C GLY A 554 -14.26 23.58 -3.39
N ASP A 555 -14.59 22.98 -2.24
CA ASP A 555 -13.71 22.06 -1.51
C ASP A 555 -13.52 20.74 -2.31
N ARG A 556 -12.34 20.10 -2.15
CA ARG A 556 -12.05 18.81 -2.80
C ARG A 556 -12.82 17.69 -2.13
N TYR A 557 -13.65 16.97 -2.88
CA TYR A 557 -14.43 15.86 -2.32
C TYR A 557 -14.51 14.62 -3.21
N ALA A 558 -14.68 13.46 -2.58
CA ALA A 558 -14.89 12.16 -3.22
C ALA A 558 -16.08 11.44 -2.58
N ILE A 559 -16.69 10.51 -3.32
CA ILE A 559 -17.84 9.70 -2.90
C ILE A 559 -17.52 8.23 -3.19
N TYR A 560 -17.59 7.40 -2.16
CA TYR A 560 -17.43 5.97 -2.22
C TYR A 560 -18.62 5.27 -1.56
N GLY A 561 -19.24 4.35 -2.28
CA GLY A 561 -20.16 3.38 -1.69
C GLY A 561 -19.40 2.23 -1.04
N PHE A 562 -20.01 1.50 -0.11
CA PHE A 562 -19.42 0.27 0.44
C PHE A 562 -20.47 -0.80 0.78
N THR A 563 -20.10 -2.06 0.64
CA THR A 563 -20.84 -3.23 1.16
C THR A 563 -19.85 -4.33 1.56
N GLY A 564 -20.34 -5.38 2.20
CA GLY A 564 -19.54 -6.55 2.55
C GLY A 564 -20.36 -7.83 2.66
N MET A 565 -19.69 -8.97 2.46
CA MET A 565 -20.24 -10.30 2.61
C MET A 565 -19.13 -11.23 3.11
N SER A 566 -18.97 -11.33 4.43
CA SER A 566 -17.83 -11.92 5.13
C SER A 566 -16.51 -11.16 4.92
N ARG A 567 -15.51 -11.52 5.74
CA ARG A 567 -14.13 -11.04 5.63
C ARG A 567 -13.49 -11.22 4.24
N LYS A 568 -13.96 -12.15 3.40
CA LYS A 568 -13.36 -12.44 2.09
C LYS A 568 -13.94 -11.63 0.92
N ARG A 569 -14.99 -10.84 1.15
CA ARG A 569 -15.69 -10.08 0.11
C ARG A 569 -16.21 -8.77 0.69
N CYS A 570 -15.30 -7.84 0.97
CA CYS A 570 -15.65 -6.44 1.18
C CYS A 570 -15.53 -5.71 -0.17
N GLU A 571 -16.52 -4.93 -0.56
CA GLU A 571 -16.58 -4.25 -1.85
C GLU A 571 -16.77 -2.75 -1.62
N VAL A 572 -15.93 -1.94 -2.28
CA VAL A 572 -15.94 -0.47 -2.22
C VAL A 572 -16.17 0.05 -3.63
N PHE A 573 -17.05 1.03 -3.78
CA PHE A 573 -17.53 1.49 -5.08
C PHE A 573 -17.18 2.97 -5.30
N PRO A 574 -16.16 3.32 -6.11
CA PRO A 574 -15.89 4.71 -6.47
C PRO A 574 -17.05 5.30 -7.31
N VAL A 575 -17.89 6.11 -6.66
CA VAL A 575 -18.95 6.89 -7.32
C VAL A 575 -18.33 8.15 -7.94
N LYS A 576 -17.46 8.83 -7.19
CA LYS A 576 -16.74 10.04 -7.59
C LYS A 576 -15.35 10.07 -6.94
N GLN A 577 -14.29 10.21 -7.74
CA GLN A 577 -12.93 10.43 -7.23
C GLN A 577 -12.64 11.93 -6.97
N PHE A 578 -11.51 12.27 -6.34
CA PHE A 578 -11.21 13.65 -5.93
C PHE A 578 -10.92 14.61 -7.10
N ASP A 579 -10.23 14.09 -8.10
CA ASP A 579 -9.87 14.72 -9.38
C ASP A 579 -11.04 14.78 -10.37
N GLN A 580 -11.99 13.84 -10.27
CA GLN A 580 -13.15 13.79 -11.15
C GLN A 580 -14.11 14.99 -10.90
N PRO A 581 -14.57 15.71 -11.95
CA PRO A 581 -15.62 16.72 -11.82
C PRO A 581 -16.99 16.09 -11.50
N TYR A 582 -17.90 16.87 -10.92
CA TYR A 582 -19.28 16.43 -10.71
C TYR A 582 -20.13 16.63 -11.98
N ASP A 583 -20.12 15.62 -12.84
CA ASP A 583 -20.73 15.63 -14.17
C ASP A 583 -21.96 14.70 -14.29
N ALA A 584 -22.44 14.50 -15.52
CA ALA A 584 -23.57 13.61 -15.79
C ALA A 584 -23.28 12.12 -15.50
N ALA A 585 -22.03 11.67 -15.63
CA ALA A 585 -21.64 10.29 -15.35
C ALA A 585 -21.63 10.02 -13.83
N VAL A 586 -21.08 10.94 -13.03
CA VAL A 586 -21.16 10.84 -11.56
C VAL A 586 -22.61 10.83 -11.09
N ARG A 587 -23.47 11.68 -11.66
CA ARG A 587 -24.91 11.68 -11.37
C ARG A 587 -25.57 10.34 -11.73
N ALA A 588 -25.22 9.76 -12.88
CA ALA A 588 -25.72 8.44 -13.29
C ALA A 588 -25.21 7.29 -12.38
N ARG A 589 -24.02 7.42 -11.78
CA ARG A 589 -23.53 6.48 -10.74
C ARG A 589 -24.28 6.64 -9.43
N ILE A 590 -24.62 7.86 -9.01
CA ILE A 590 -25.49 8.10 -7.83
C ILE A 590 -26.89 7.51 -8.05
N SER A 591 -27.41 7.58 -9.28
CA SER A 591 -28.66 6.88 -9.64
C SER A 591 -28.50 5.35 -9.61
N GLY A 592 -27.38 4.85 -10.15
CA GLY A 592 -27.04 3.43 -10.19
C GLY A 592 -26.68 2.78 -8.84
N ILE A 593 -26.68 3.52 -7.73
CA ILE A 593 -26.55 2.95 -6.38
C ILE A 593 -27.69 1.92 -6.16
N ARG A 594 -27.32 0.74 -5.68
CA ARG A 594 -28.20 -0.39 -5.36
C ARG A 594 -27.85 -0.96 -4.00
N ALA A 595 -28.85 -1.51 -3.33
CA ALA A 595 -28.65 -2.31 -2.13
C ALA A 595 -27.93 -3.63 -2.46
N GLY A 596 -26.82 -3.87 -1.77
CA GLY A 596 -26.07 -5.11 -1.68
C GLY A 596 -26.38 -5.85 -0.37
N ASP A 597 -25.36 -6.47 0.22
CA ASP A 597 -25.52 -7.48 1.28
C ASP A 597 -25.40 -6.89 2.70
N TYR A 598 -24.19 -6.84 3.29
CA TYR A 598 -23.93 -6.44 4.68
C TYR A 598 -22.88 -5.32 4.80
N THR A 599 -22.35 -5.07 6.01
CA THR A 599 -21.80 -3.78 6.43
C THR A 599 -20.52 -3.92 7.29
N ARG A 600 -19.44 -4.50 6.72
CA ARG A 600 -18.15 -4.70 7.42
C ARG A 600 -17.31 -3.40 7.50
N MET A 601 -17.87 -2.38 8.18
CA MET A 601 -17.40 -0.98 8.18
C MET A 601 -15.91 -0.81 8.46
N GLY A 602 -15.34 -1.52 9.43
CA GLY A 602 -13.93 -1.32 9.85
C GLY A 602 -12.90 -1.62 8.75
N ALA A 603 -13.22 -2.49 7.78
CA ALA A 603 -12.38 -2.71 6.60
C ALA A 603 -12.48 -1.52 5.61
N ALA A 604 -13.71 -1.08 5.32
CA ALA A 604 -13.97 0.05 4.43
C ALA A 604 -13.38 1.37 4.99
N ILE A 605 -13.52 1.65 6.29
CA ILE A 605 -12.91 2.83 6.94
C ILE A 605 -11.39 2.83 6.78
N ARG A 606 -10.72 1.69 6.97
CA ARG A 606 -9.25 1.60 6.81
C ARG A 606 -8.81 1.83 5.36
N HIS A 607 -9.57 1.29 4.41
CA HIS A 607 -9.32 1.49 2.98
C HIS A 607 -9.55 2.94 2.54
N LEU A 608 -10.68 3.54 2.92
CA LEU A 608 -11.01 4.93 2.61
C LEU A 608 -10.09 5.93 3.32
N THR A 609 -9.64 5.62 4.54
CA THR A 609 -8.58 6.40 5.23
C THR A 609 -7.26 6.34 4.47
N HIS A 610 -6.89 5.19 3.91
CA HIS A 610 -5.69 5.06 3.08
C HIS A 610 -5.80 5.94 1.82
N ARG A 611 -6.90 5.82 1.05
CA ARG A 611 -7.19 6.67 -0.12
C ARG A 611 -7.22 8.16 0.19
N LEU A 612 -7.87 8.56 1.29
CA LEU A 612 -7.90 9.95 1.75
C LEU A 612 -6.51 10.47 2.16
N ASN A 613 -5.57 9.59 2.49
CA ASN A 613 -4.21 9.95 2.82
C ASN A 613 -3.29 10.17 1.62
N GLU A 614 -3.63 9.62 0.45
CA GLU A 614 -2.97 9.91 -0.84
C GLU A 614 -3.21 11.37 -1.29
N VAL A 615 -4.20 12.07 -0.71
CA VAL A 615 -4.53 13.47 -1.04
C VAL A 615 -3.76 14.46 -0.16
N GLU A 616 -3.10 15.43 -0.81
CA GLU A 616 -2.44 16.56 -0.16
C GLU A 616 -3.46 17.62 0.32
N ALA A 617 -4.03 17.39 1.50
CA ALA A 617 -4.91 18.33 2.20
C ALA A 617 -4.48 18.53 3.66
N ARG A 618 -4.65 19.77 4.17
CA ARG A 618 -4.33 20.16 5.56
C ARG A 618 -5.33 19.56 6.54
N THR A 619 -6.61 19.55 6.17
CA THR A 619 -7.69 18.94 6.95
C THR A 619 -8.35 17.86 6.13
N LYS A 620 -8.42 16.64 6.67
CA LYS A 620 -9.02 15.46 6.02
C LYS A 620 -10.25 15.03 6.81
N LEU A 621 -11.40 14.91 6.14
CA LEU A 621 -12.68 14.55 6.74
C LEU A 621 -13.27 13.30 6.06
N LEU A 622 -13.61 12.28 6.83
CA LEU A 622 -14.37 11.11 6.41
C LEU A 622 -15.79 11.22 6.98
N VAL A 623 -16.79 11.38 6.11
CA VAL A 623 -18.20 11.46 6.48
C VAL A 623 -18.89 10.15 6.14
N THR A 624 -19.35 9.42 7.15
CA THR A 624 -20.15 8.20 6.97
C THR A 624 -21.63 8.56 6.87
N LEU A 625 -22.30 8.12 5.81
CA LEU A 625 -23.75 8.12 5.62
C LEU A 625 -24.20 6.65 5.71
N SER A 626 -24.82 6.27 6.82
CA SER A 626 -25.20 4.90 7.19
C SER A 626 -26.13 4.97 8.41
N ASP A 627 -26.92 3.92 8.66
CA ASP A 627 -27.55 3.74 9.99
C ASP A 627 -26.50 3.69 11.12
N GLY A 628 -25.27 3.30 10.76
CA GLY A 628 -24.08 3.28 11.60
C GLY A 628 -23.81 1.93 12.26
N LYS A 629 -24.56 0.88 11.92
CA LYS A 629 -24.49 -0.43 12.57
C LYS A 629 -23.59 -1.40 11.80
N PRO A 630 -22.49 -1.89 12.40
CA PRO A 630 -21.69 -2.94 11.77
C PRO A 630 -22.49 -4.25 11.67
N ASP A 631 -22.68 -4.73 10.45
CA ASP A 631 -23.38 -5.99 10.13
C ASP A 631 -22.48 -6.87 9.24
N ASP A 632 -22.58 -8.18 9.38
CA ASP A 632 -21.99 -9.16 8.48
C ASP A 632 -22.77 -10.48 8.55
N TYR A 633 -22.56 -11.36 7.56
CA TYR A 633 -23.17 -12.69 7.48
C TYR A 633 -22.91 -13.57 8.74
N ASN A 634 -21.84 -13.31 9.50
CA ASN A 634 -21.54 -14.03 10.74
C ASN A 634 -22.05 -13.27 11.97
N ASP A 635 -22.91 -13.93 12.75
CA ASP A 635 -23.51 -13.38 13.99
C ASP A 635 -22.49 -12.90 15.03
N GLU A 636 -21.24 -13.39 14.99
CA GLU A 636 -20.18 -12.86 15.84
C GLU A 636 -19.83 -11.40 15.53
N TYR A 637 -19.79 -10.98 14.26
CA TYR A 637 -19.44 -9.60 13.88
C TYR A 637 -20.58 -8.62 14.21
N ARG A 638 -21.84 -9.09 14.15
CA ARG A 638 -23.07 -8.38 14.55
C ARG A 638 -23.12 -8.00 16.04
N SER A 639 -22.21 -8.54 16.83
CA SER A 639 -22.10 -8.31 18.27
C SER A 639 -21.22 -7.07 18.59
N GLN A 640 -20.82 -6.94 19.86
CA GLN A 640 -19.79 -6.00 20.30
C GLN A 640 -18.49 -6.05 19.45
N TYR A 641 -18.19 -7.18 18.79
CA TYR A 641 -17.00 -7.31 17.94
C TYR A 641 -16.93 -6.26 16.82
N GLY A 642 -17.98 -6.14 15.98
CA GLY A 642 -17.99 -5.17 14.87
C GLY A 642 -17.96 -3.72 15.35
N ILE A 643 -18.60 -3.44 16.49
CA ILE A 643 -18.57 -2.13 17.17
C ILE A 643 -17.14 -1.78 17.61
N GLU A 644 -16.42 -2.70 18.25
CA GLU A 644 -15.05 -2.46 18.69
C GLU A 644 -14.04 -2.38 17.53
N ASP A 645 -14.21 -3.17 16.46
CA ASP A 645 -13.37 -3.03 15.26
C ASP A 645 -13.59 -1.68 14.56
N THR A 646 -14.84 -1.26 14.42
CA THR A 646 -15.22 0.03 13.82
C THR A 646 -14.69 1.19 14.68
N ARG A 647 -14.88 1.14 16.00
CA ARG A 647 -14.28 2.11 16.94
C ARG A 647 -12.76 2.17 16.83
N GLN A 648 -12.10 1.01 16.67
CA GLN A 648 -10.65 0.96 16.48
C GLN A 648 -10.22 1.55 15.13
N ALA A 649 -10.92 1.25 14.04
CA ALA A 649 -10.67 1.84 12.72
C ALA A 649 -10.83 3.37 12.71
N LEU A 650 -11.86 3.91 13.39
CA LEU A 650 -12.06 5.35 13.56
C LEU A 650 -10.94 6.00 14.38
N PHE A 651 -10.46 5.32 15.42
CA PHE A 651 -9.31 5.77 16.21
C PHE A 651 -7.98 5.72 15.42
N GLU A 652 -7.80 4.72 14.56
CA GLU A 652 -6.69 4.64 13.61
C GLU A 652 -6.74 5.81 12.62
N ALA A 653 -7.90 6.11 12.02
CA ALA A 653 -8.09 7.24 11.12
C ALA A 653 -7.74 8.57 11.81
N ARG A 654 -8.24 8.79 13.03
CA ARG A 654 -7.91 9.98 13.83
C ARG A 654 -6.42 10.12 14.12
N ARG A 655 -5.70 9.02 14.38
CA ARG A 655 -4.24 9.04 14.54
C ARG A 655 -3.49 9.40 13.25
N GLN A 656 -4.09 9.15 12.09
CA GLN A 656 -3.56 9.51 10.77
C GLN A 656 -3.98 10.93 10.33
N GLY A 657 -4.60 11.73 11.21
CA GLY A 657 -5.06 13.10 10.88
C GLY A 657 -6.38 13.16 10.11
N VAL A 658 -7.08 12.03 9.97
CA VAL A 658 -8.43 11.99 9.37
C VAL A 658 -9.47 12.15 10.47
N HIS A 659 -10.26 13.22 10.39
CA HIS A 659 -11.43 13.40 11.23
C HIS A 659 -12.57 12.56 10.68
N ALA A 660 -13.21 11.72 11.50
CA ALA A 660 -14.35 10.91 11.08
C ALA A 660 -15.64 11.42 11.72
N PHE A 661 -16.72 11.50 10.95
CA PHE A 661 -18.03 11.97 11.40
C PHE A 661 -19.14 11.07 10.84
N CYS A 662 -20.13 10.71 11.67
CA CYS A 662 -21.28 9.91 11.26
C CYS A 662 -22.56 10.76 11.13
N ILE A 663 -23.24 10.63 9.99
CA ILE A 663 -24.60 11.14 9.80
C ILE A 663 -25.51 9.92 9.64
N THR A 664 -26.39 9.71 10.60
CA THR A 664 -27.38 8.62 10.59
C THR A 664 -28.79 9.17 10.47
N ILE A 665 -29.67 8.40 9.82
CA ILE A 665 -31.12 8.66 9.74
C ILE A 665 -31.88 7.83 10.80
N ASP A 666 -31.22 6.86 11.43
CA ASP A 666 -31.80 5.97 12.43
C ASP A 666 -31.83 6.60 13.84
N GLU A 667 -32.99 6.54 14.49
CA GLU A 667 -33.17 7.01 15.88
C GLU A 667 -32.65 5.97 16.90
N GLU A 668 -32.56 4.68 16.56
CA GLU A 668 -32.02 3.62 17.43
C GLU A 668 -30.48 3.68 17.56
N GLY A 669 -29.79 4.42 16.68
CA GLY A 669 -28.33 4.56 16.68
C GLY A 669 -27.71 5.20 17.94
N GLN A 670 -28.52 5.80 18.81
CA GLN A 670 -28.04 6.53 19.99
C GLN A 670 -27.31 5.65 21.02
N ASP A 671 -27.56 4.35 21.08
CA ASP A 671 -26.98 3.46 22.09
C ASP A 671 -25.51 3.10 21.81
N TYR A 672 -25.08 3.05 20.54
CA TYR A 672 -23.75 2.56 20.13
C TYR A 672 -22.88 3.62 19.43
N LEU A 673 -23.46 4.60 18.73
CA LEU A 673 -22.69 5.66 18.06
C LEU A 673 -21.80 6.50 19.00
N PRO A 674 -22.23 6.86 20.25
CA PRO A 674 -21.36 7.57 21.20
C PRO A 674 -20.10 6.79 21.58
N HIS A 675 -20.14 5.46 21.57
CA HIS A 675 -19.00 4.59 21.87
C HIS A 675 -18.04 4.47 20.68
N MET A 676 -18.57 4.41 19.44
CA MET A 676 -17.74 4.30 18.23
C MET A 676 -17.10 5.61 17.79
N TYR A 677 -17.92 6.64 17.54
CA TYR A 677 -17.45 7.93 17.00
C TYR A 677 -17.09 8.93 18.11
N GLY A 678 -17.64 8.75 19.32
CA GLY A 678 -17.57 9.75 20.39
C GLY A 678 -18.74 10.73 20.33
N ALA A 679 -19.19 11.19 21.50
CA ALA A 679 -20.41 12.00 21.68
C ALA A 679 -20.50 13.32 20.88
N ALA A 680 -19.41 13.79 20.27
CA ALA A 680 -19.37 15.03 19.48
C ALA A 680 -19.30 14.80 17.96
N ASN A 681 -19.07 13.56 17.50
CA ASN A 681 -18.72 13.24 16.10
C ASN A 681 -19.81 12.45 15.36
N TYR A 682 -21.06 12.53 15.82
CA TYR A 682 -22.20 12.00 15.08
C TYR A 682 -23.39 12.96 15.12
N THR A 683 -24.36 12.77 14.24
CA THR A 683 -25.65 13.47 14.27
C THR A 683 -26.75 12.58 13.68
N VAL A 684 -27.85 12.48 14.42
CA VAL A 684 -29.10 11.85 13.96
C VAL A 684 -29.91 12.90 13.19
N VAL A 685 -30.42 12.52 12.03
CA VAL A 685 -31.20 13.39 11.12
C VAL A 685 -32.53 12.72 10.78
N SER A 686 -33.59 13.08 11.51
CA SER A 686 -34.93 12.54 11.29
C SER A 686 -35.65 13.09 10.04
N GLU A 687 -35.13 14.15 9.41
CA GLU A 687 -35.70 14.76 8.21
C GLU A 687 -34.57 15.21 7.26
N ILE A 688 -34.59 14.76 6.01
CA ILE A 688 -33.59 15.08 4.96
C ILE A 688 -33.38 16.59 4.83
N GLU A 689 -34.43 17.40 5.03
CA GLU A 689 -34.38 18.87 4.93
C GLU A 689 -33.42 19.52 5.95
N LYS A 690 -33.16 18.86 7.09
CA LYS A 690 -32.26 19.33 8.15
C LYS A 690 -30.81 18.94 7.92
N LEU A 691 -30.56 17.87 7.14
CA LEU A 691 -29.23 17.35 6.82
C LEU A 691 -28.23 18.44 6.40
N PRO A 692 -28.56 19.38 5.50
CA PRO A 692 -27.54 20.26 4.94
C PRO A 692 -27.18 21.42 5.88
N LEU A 693 -28.11 21.83 6.75
CA LEU A 693 -27.81 22.76 7.86
C LEU A 693 -26.86 22.11 8.86
N LYS A 694 -27.05 20.83 9.17
CA LYS A 694 -26.14 20.06 10.04
C LYS A 694 -24.75 19.95 9.42
N VAL A 695 -24.63 19.71 8.11
CA VAL A 695 -23.32 19.70 7.44
C VAL A 695 -22.65 21.07 7.46
N SER A 696 -23.39 22.18 7.26
CA SER A 696 -22.89 23.53 7.51
C SER A 696 -22.29 23.68 8.92
N ASP A 697 -23.00 23.23 9.96
CA ASP A 697 -22.52 23.33 11.34
C ASP A 697 -21.31 22.41 11.64
N ILE A 698 -21.23 21.24 10.99
CA ILE A 698 -20.09 20.32 11.08
C ILE A 698 -18.84 20.98 10.48
N TYR A 699 -18.96 21.59 9.29
CA TYR A 699 -17.85 22.31 8.66
C TYR A 699 -17.35 23.44 9.56
N LYS A 700 -18.24 24.30 10.09
CA LYS A 700 -17.86 25.38 11.02
C LYS A 700 -17.07 24.87 12.23
N LYS A 701 -17.48 23.75 12.84
CA LYS A 701 -16.81 23.14 14.01
C LYS A 701 -15.43 22.54 13.70
N ILE A 702 -15.09 22.33 12.44
CA ILE A 702 -13.84 21.70 11.99
C ILE A 702 -12.89 22.73 11.35
N THR A 703 -13.41 23.86 10.88
CA THR A 703 -12.63 24.98 10.34
C THR A 703 -12.41 26.12 11.33
N THR A 704 -13.01 26.07 12.53
CA THR A 704 -12.80 27.03 13.64
C THR A 704 -12.12 26.35 14.82
#